data_AF-A0A927A5B0-F1
#
_entry.id   AF-A0A927A5B0-F1
#
_cell.length_a   1.000
_cell.length_b   1.000
_cell.length_c   1.000
_cell.angle_alpha   90.00
_cell.angle_beta   90.00
_cell.angle_gamma   90.00
#
_symmetry.space_group_name_H-M   'P 1'
#
loop_
_entity.id
_entity.type
_entity.pdbx_description
1 polymer ?
#
loop_
_entity_poly.entity_id
_entity_poly.type
_entity_poly.pdbx_seq_one_letter_code
_entity_poly.pdbx_strand_id
1 'polypeptide(L)'
;MAKKIYALLVGIDEYDPASIPPVQTLNGCINDIREMAAYLRERITKDSDWQLIEPSNQPWILTNQEATRQGIINGFQQHLCNADSNDIVFFYYAGHGAEEKTPEEFWHLEPDRLDKTLVCYDSRTEDSRDLADKELAYLISKVAQNNPHILSILDCCHSGFGTRDLSPENTVRRSPIDWRERSLSSFIFADDKTALDEFLTVTSDGKQQRNGIVVPQGRHIMFSACRDYELAKEYKTKDGEFRGAFSYFLLQALNSTNGSITYLDIARNIHTLVNSKMKDQSPQVTANDPEALNQPFLAGAISRRPEYFTLNYSQNDQSWVIDGGNLHGIPQLANSRDTLLAFFAVGTTREELHQLSAAVGEGRVTQVLPQKSLVEIVIGEESLSITKSYWALVTNLALPSLKVYIKGDATGVELAQEALQTPQPSLFVSQIDKASDADCHLLARDGQYWITQPADERSLVDPIPGYPNPAAYTLENATLVSRRLEHIARWHNIIQFANPATSDIKPDDVEMEIVILSGNQETAPDRAFSEVRVEYSYENDAWQFPIIQIKLTNHSHKALYCNVLDLSESYTVDVPFFDAKSSIRLAAKEEVTSFDHIGFIVPDIYWQQGRTEYKNVFKLIVSTTEFDASLLEQDGINPSKLNLYSGDKLGSLDCLMVGVNSREAVRCRGNYDDWLTKQVTITIVRPQEAQSIQSDHSTLLQHGVVEVQPHPSLQAKVNLTSVSQASKILGNLILPAILRQQPRVNEFWQFTPSRGSDPGLNILELSGVENYTVVTPEMPLNLLIDPALTDDEYLLAFAYDGEFFLPLGNGKRTKHGKTKVTIERLSKPIVSSLSLQGSIWIFLAKITNQKRGMPFEYPILAVANLGENDLITYEKNQENVKAQVAQAGRIILLIHGIISDSTSMIPSVNQTIVEAKEQQLPMKEIYDLVLIFDYENTQTTIEENARLLGQRLEAVGLGANHGKELHIVAHSLGGLVSRWFIEQEGGNQVVQHLVMLGTPNAGFSSPVVQDWVLTALGIGLNQLSAVAWNRKIVADLLEFLEAKESSLEQMQPDSDFIKAIANNNDPSVPYTIIAGNKSLVRAAVEIQPDLQSSLIQRLVQKLLGKAVDLTVFQQPNDMAVTLASIKSLSNQRQPRPKILLPDAACDHFTYFTHQLGLTALAKAIQPLVNPPLKLTQEALPSPWAINSPQPPEAIPYSQRTPLDTTNQEGQNAPGVNGAVIKVIALLIIIVAGLIIWRRSPQPQPQNPNKTSHAIHLM
;
A
#
# COMPACT_ATOMS: atom_id res chain seq x y z
N MET A 1 -14.63 -10.34 41.82
CA MET A 1 -13.32 -9.68 41.98
C MET A 1 -13.41 -8.34 41.27
N ALA A 2 -12.45 -7.42 41.45
CA ALA A 2 -12.34 -6.28 40.53
C ALA A 2 -12.11 -6.83 39.12
N LYS A 3 -12.69 -6.18 38.11
CA LYS A 3 -12.44 -6.51 36.70
C LYS A 3 -11.10 -5.92 36.29
N LYS A 4 -10.46 -6.46 35.25
CA LYS A 4 -9.09 -6.08 34.88
C LYS A 4 -8.98 -5.61 33.44
N ILE A 5 -8.02 -4.73 33.22
CA ILE A 5 -7.50 -4.39 31.89
C ILE A 5 -6.08 -4.90 31.81
N TYR A 6 -5.84 -5.85 30.91
CA TYR A 6 -4.50 -6.28 30.51
C TYR A 6 -4.18 -5.54 29.21
N ALA A 7 -3.22 -4.61 29.27
CA ALA A 7 -2.83 -3.80 28.13
C ALA A 7 -1.43 -4.19 27.64
N LEU A 8 -1.22 -4.17 26.32
CA LEU A 8 0.11 -4.31 25.72
C LEU A 8 0.26 -3.19 24.70
N LEU A 9 1.09 -2.20 25.03
CA LEU A 9 1.32 -1.01 24.22
C LEU A 9 2.73 -1.06 23.62
N VAL A 10 2.85 -0.97 22.30
CA VAL A 10 4.09 -1.19 21.56
C VAL A 10 4.37 0.01 20.66
N GLY A 11 5.49 0.70 20.87
CA GLY A 11 5.86 1.93 20.17
C GLY A 11 7.29 1.89 19.66
N ILE A 12 7.49 1.92 18.35
CA ILE A 12 8.79 1.69 17.71
C ILE A 12 9.15 2.85 16.78
N ASP A 13 10.11 3.68 17.22
CA ASP A 13 10.68 4.78 16.43
C ASP A 13 12.10 4.43 15.93
N GLU A 14 12.88 3.69 16.71
CA GLU A 14 14.18 3.14 16.30
C GLU A 14 14.07 1.64 16.01
N TYR A 15 14.93 1.14 15.12
CA TYR A 15 15.04 -0.25 14.70
C TYR A 15 16.49 -0.74 14.84
N ASP A 16 16.72 -2.06 14.83
CA ASP A 16 18.06 -2.63 14.97
C ASP A 16 18.96 -2.24 13.77
N PRO A 17 20.15 -1.64 13.98
CA PRO A 17 21.09 -1.34 12.89
C PRO A 17 21.56 -2.57 12.08
N ALA A 18 21.37 -3.79 12.58
CA ALA A 18 21.64 -5.04 11.87
C ALA A 18 20.45 -5.55 11.04
N SER A 19 19.33 -4.81 10.93
CA SER A 19 18.22 -5.14 10.04
C SER A 19 18.64 -5.05 8.56
N ILE A 20 18.38 -6.11 7.78
CA ILE A 20 18.70 -6.20 6.34
C ILE A 20 17.42 -6.61 5.57
N PRO A 21 16.85 -5.74 4.71
CA PRO A 21 17.27 -4.35 4.44
C PRO A 21 17.05 -3.44 5.66
N PRO A 22 17.84 -2.35 5.81
CA PRO A 22 17.67 -1.38 6.89
C PRO A 22 16.26 -0.79 6.93
N VAL A 23 15.67 -0.79 8.13
CA VAL A 23 14.38 -0.17 8.41
C VAL A 23 14.61 1.32 8.69
N GLN A 24 13.68 2.18 8.27
CA GLN A 24 13.78 3.63 8.51
C GLN A 24 13.31 3.97 9.93
N THR A 25 13.80 5.09 10.47
CA THR A 25 13.38 5.59 11.78
C THR A 25 12.10 6.42 11.68
N LEU A 26 11.18 6.23 12.62
CA LEU A 26 9.99 7.07 12.84
C LEU A 26 10.26 8.08 13.97
N ASN A 27 9.31 8.96 14.29
CA ASN A 27 9.51 10.05 15.25
C ASN A 27 8.37 10.23 16.29
N GLY A 28 7.27 9.50 16.13
CA GLY A 28 6.04 9.70 16.90
C GLY A 28 5.41 8.44 17.51
N CYS A 29 5.96 7.25 17.29
CA CYS A 29 5.39 5.98 17.76
C CYS A 29 5.53 5.81 19.28
N ILE A 30 6.67 6.18 19.86
CA ILE A 30 6.84 6.24 21.33
C ILE A 30 5.91 7.30 21.91
N ASN A 31 5.78 8.46 21.26
CA ASN A 31 4.88 9.52 21.73
C ASN A 31 3.41 9.06 21.73
N ASP A 32 2.96 8.31 20.73
CA ASP A 32 1.60 7.71 20.72
C ASP A 32 1.35 6.82 21.94
N ILE A 33 2.30 5.93 22.24
CA ILE A 33 2.19 5.00 23.36
C ILE A 33 2.33 5.71 24.71
N ARG A 34 3.21 6.71 24.83
CA ARG A 34 3.38 7.57 26.01
C ARG A 34 2.06 8.24 26.40
N GLU A 35 1.43 8.87 25.41
CA GLU A 35 0.20 9.64 25.59
C GLU A 35 -1.03 8.75 25.86
N MET A 36 -1.11 7.56 25.23
CA MET A 36 -2.14 6.57 25.58
C MET A 36 -1.92 5.94 26.96
N ALA A 37 -0.67 5.64 27.34
CA ALA A 37 -0.37 5.13 28.68
C ALA A 37 -0.69 6.17 29.78
N ALA A 38 -0.47 7.46 29.51
CA ALA A 38 -0.91 8.54 30.37
C ALA A 38 -2.44 8.60 30.47
N TYR A 39 -3.16 8.55 29.34
CA TYR A 39 -4.63 8.51 29.31
C TYR A 39 -5.20 7.33 30.11
N LEU A 40 -4.68 6.11 29.94
CA LEU A 40 -5.13 4.93 30.70
C LEU A 40 -4.93 5.12 32.21
N ARG A 41 -3.74 5.53 32.65
CA ARG A 41 -3.42 5.73 34.07
C ARG A 41 -4.24 6.85 34.73
N GLU A 42 -4.54 7.92 34.00
CA GLU A 42 -5.37 9.03 34.50
C GLU A 42 -6.85 8.63 34.61
N ARG A 43 -7.37 7.89 33.61
CA ARG A 43 -8.80 7.66 33.44
C ARG A 43 -9.33 6.36 34.05
N ILE A 44 -8.44 5.44 34.44
CA ILE A 44 -8.77 4.22 35.20
C ILE A 44 -8.48 4.51 36.69
N THR A 45 -9.49 5.03 37.38
CA THR A 45 -9.35 5.52 38.76
C THR A 45 -9.37 4.38 39.79
N LYS A 46 -8.76 4.62 40.96
CA LYS A 46 -8.76 3.67 42.10
C LYS A 46 -10.14 3.41 42.70
N ASP A 47 -11.10 4.29 42.42
CA ASP A 47 -12.49 4.20 42.88
C ASP A 47 -13.42 3.53 41.85
N SER A 48 -12.86 3.04 40.73
CA SER A 48 -13.60 2.26 39.73
C SER A 48 -13.56 0.75 40.02
N ASP A 49 -14.53 0.00 39.50
CA ASP A 49 -14.55 -1.49 39.53
C ASP A 49 -13.42 -2.15 38.69
N TRP A 50 -12.58 -1.35 38.03
CA TRP A 50 -11.57 -1.78 37.07
C TRP A 50 -10.14 -1.53 37.56
N GLN A 51 -9.28 -2.51 37.37
CA GLN A 51 -7.86 -2.42 37.66
C GLN A 51 -7.04 -2.52 36.36
N LEU A 52 -6.27 -1.48 36.03
CA LEU A 52 -5.19 -1.60 35.05
C LEU A 52 -4.09 -2.49 35.63
N ILE A 53 -3.76 -3.59 34.95
CA ILE A 53 -2.74 -4.51 35.40
C ILE A 53 -1.38 -4.05 34.86
N GLU A 54 -0.58 -3.43 35.74
CA GLU A 54 0.82 -3.09 35.48
C GLU A 54 1.75 -4.19 36.05
N PRO A 55 2.08 -5.25 35.29
CA PRO A 55 2.95 -6.35 35.74
C PRO A 55 4.39 -5.91 36.01
N SER A 56 5.00 -6.45 37.07
CA SER A 56 6.41 -6.22 37.42
C SER A 56 7.41 -7.15 36.70
N ASN A 57 6.94 -8.25 36.11
CA ASN A 57 7.79 -9.36 35.66
C ASN A 57 7.89 -9.49 34.12
N GLN A 58 7.03 -8.79 33.40
CA GLN A 58 6.94 -8.74 31.94
C GLN A 58 6.47 -7.32 31.60
N PRO A 59 7.19 -6.53 30.79
CA PRO A 59 6.73 -5.18 30.46
C PRO A 59 5.40 -5.20 29.69
N TRP A 60 4.50 -4.27 30.05
CA TRP A 60 3.20 -4.03 29.41
C TRP A 60 3.23 -2.84 28.44
N ILE A 61 4.29 -2.04 28.53
CA ILE A 61 4.73 -1.07 27.53
C ILE A 61 6.05 -1.62 26.97
N LEU A 62 6.21 -1.60 25.65
CA LEU A 62 7.43 -1.99 24.95
C LEU A 62 7.84 -0.86 24.00
N THR A 63 9.04 -0.31 24.20
CA THR A 63 9.58 0.76 23.36
C THR A 63 10.93 0.40 22.75
N ASN A 64 11.14 0.75 21.47
CA ASN A 64 12.36 0.47 20.68
C ASN A 64 12.99 -0.90 21.03
N GLN A 65 14.14 -0.92 21.70
CA GLN A 65 14.93 -2.13 22.01
C GLN A 65 14.15 -3.19 22.84
N GLU A 66 13.08 -2.81 23.53
CA GLU A 66 12.19 -3.74 24.25
C GLU A 66 11.15 -4.39 23.32
N ALA A 67 10.73 -3.69 22.27
CA ALA A 67 9.69 -4.06 21.31
C ALA A 67 10.17 -5.07 20.26
N THR A 68 10.92 -6.07 20.71
CA THR A 68 11.32 -7.22 19.91
C THR A 68 10.15 -8.13 19.58
N ARG A 69 10.23 -8.93 18.51
CA ARG A 69 9.21 -9.92 18.13
C ARG A 69 8.91 -10.87 19.29
N GLN A 70 9.95 -11.35 19.99
CA GLN A 70 9.76 -12.19 21.18
C GLN A 70 9.19 -11.41 22.38
N GLY A 71 9.52 -10.12 22.54
CA GLY A 71 8.92 -9.24 23.55
C GLY A 71 7.40 -9.12 23.39
N ILE A 72 6.93 -8.92 22.16
CA ILE A 72 5.49 -8.86 21.84
C ILE A 72 4.83 -10.24 22.07
N ILE A 73 5.43 -11.33 21.59
CA ILE A 73 4.93 -12.71 21.80
C ILE A 73 4.81 -13.01 23.31
N ASN A 74 5.81 -12.64 24.12
CA ASN A 74 5.77 -12.79 25.58
C ASN A 74 4.68 -11.92 26.21
N GLY A 75 4.47 -10.69 25.73
CA GLY A 75 3.37 -9.83 26.16
C GLY A 75 2.00 -10.50 25.96
N PHE A 76 1.75 -11.10 24.80
CA PHE A 76 0.53 -11.89 24.58
C PHE A 76 0.44 -13.11 25.50
N GLN A 77 1.44 -14.00 25.45
CA GLN A 77 1.39 -15.31 26.11
C GLN A 77 1.47 -15.23 27.63
N GLN A 78 2.23 -14.30 28.20
CA GLN A 78 2.53 -14.22 29.63
C GLN A 78 1.75 -13.11 30.35
N HIS A 79 1.18 -12.13 29.64
CA HIS A 79 0.37 -11.06 30.22
C HIS A 79 -1.09 -11.09 29.73
N LEU A 80 -1.35 -10.98 28.41
CA LEU A 80 -2.73 -10.86 27.89
C LEU A 80 -3.57 -12.14 28.04
N CYS A 81 -2.98 -13.32 27.89
CA CYS A 81 -3.68 -14.61 28.07
C CYS A 81 -4.16 -14.89 29.52
N ASN A 82 -3.86 -14.02 30.49
CA ASN A 82 -4.38 -14.12 31.87
C ASN A 82 -5.77 -13.48 32.06
N ALA A 83 -6.33 -12.84 31.02
CA ALA A 83 -7.67 -12.25 31.06
C ALA A 83 -8.77 -13.32 31.09
N ASP A 84 -9.77 -13.15 31.95
CA ASP A 84 -11.01 -13.97 31.92
C ASP A 84 -12.16 -13.26 31.17
N SER A 85 -13.32 -13.92 31.03
CA SER A 85 -14.46 -13.39 30.26
C SER A 85 -15.05 -12.06 30.76
N ASN A 86 -14.71 -11.64 31.99
CA ASN A 86 -15.12 -10.35 32.57
C ASN A 86 -14.07 -9.24 32.37
N ASP A 87 -12.87 -9.61 31.94
CA ASP A 87 -11.72 -8.73 31.75
C ASP A 87 -11.66 -8.17 30.32
N ILE A 88 -10.82 -7.14 30.15
CA ILE A 88 -10.51 -6.50 28.87
C ILE A 88 -9.05 -6.79 28.52
N VAL A 89 -8.81 -7.09 27.25
CA VAL A 89 -7.49 -7.07 26.62
C VAL A 89 -7.40 -5.89 25.66
N PHE A 90 -6.35 -5.09 25.77
CA PHE A 90 -6.08 -3.96 24.88
C PHE A 90 -4.67 -4.06 24.29
N PHE A 91 -4.58 -4.43 23.02
CA PHE A 91 -3.33 -4.39 22.25
C PHE A 91 -3.26 -3.11 21.41
N TYR A 92 -2.14 -2.39 21.48
CA TYR A 92 -1.87 -1.21 20.66
C TYR A 92 -0.47 -1.32 20.07
N TYR A 93 -0.38 -1.30 18.74
CA TYR A 93 0.86 -1.19 18.00
C TYR A 93 0.94 0.16 17.26
N ALA A 94 2.05 0.87 17.42
CA ALA A 94 2.44 2.03 16.63
C ALA A 94 3.89 1.83 16.14
N GLY A 95 4.09 1.83 14.83
CA GLY A 95 5.38 1.53 14.20
C GLY A 95 5.23 1.31 12.71
N HIS A 96 6.29 0.83 12.03
CA HIS A 96 6.17 0.41 10.64
C HIS A 96 5.29 -0.85 10.51
N GLY A 97 4.37 -0.81 9.55
CA GLY A 97 3.81 -2.02 8.94
C GLY A 97 4.53 -2.33 7.64
N ALA A 98 4.50 -3.58 7.18
CA ALA A 98 5.16 -3.97 5.94
C ALA A 98 4.51 -5.19 5.27
N GLU A 99 5.24 -5.73 4.30
CA GLU A 99 4.93 -6.93 3.54
C GLU A 99 6.20 -7.81 3.54
N GLU A 100 6.07 -9.13 3.72
CA GLU A 100 7.17 -10.10 3.55
C GLU A 100 6.73 -11.28 2.68
N LYS A 101 7.68 -12.06 2.13
CA LYS A 101 7.34 -13.24 1.32
C LYS A 101 6.48 -14.27 2.08
N THR A 102 5.31 -14.59 1.55
CA THR A 102 4.47 -15.71 1.99
C THR A 102 5.07 -17.07 1.58
N PRO A 103 5.05 -18.11 2.44
CA PRO A 103 5.37 -19.51 2.07
C PRO A 103 4.47 -20.08 0.95
N GLU A 104 4.95 -21.05 0.16
CA GLU A 104 4.18 -21.64 -0.96
C GLU A 104 2.84 -22.24 -0.50
N GLU A 105 2.80 -22.76 0.74
CA GLU A 105 1.61 -23.33 1.35
C GLU A 105 0.46 -22.31 1.54
N PHE A 106 0.75 -21.02 1.72
CA PHE A 106 -0.23 -19.97 1.96
C PHE A 106 -0.55 -19.08 0.74
N TRP A 107 0.03 -19.33 -0.45
CA TRP A 107 -0.26 -18.56 -1.67
C TRP A 107 -1.72 -18.65 -2.16
N HIS A 108 -2.52 -19.54 -1.58
CA HIS A 108 -3.97 -19.61 -1.82
C HIS A 108 -4.77 -18.61 -0.97
N LEU A 109 -4.18 -18.08 0.11
CA LEU A 109 -4.74 -17.02 0.96
C LEU A 109 -4.22 -15.64 0.57
N GLU A 110 -2.95 -15.55 0.17
CA GLU A 110 -2.31 -14.32 -0.33
C GLU A 110 -2.04 -14.43 -1.86
N PRO A 111 -2.96 -13.96 -2.72
CA PRO A 111 -2.75 -13.98 -4.18
C PRO A 111 -1.55 -13.15 -4.65
N ASP A 112 -1.13 -12.15 -3.86
CA ASP A 112 0.09 -11.39 -4.09
C ASP A 112 1.34 -11.98 -3.42
N ARG A 113 1.18 -13.07 -2.66
CA ARG A 113 2.23 -13.81 -1.94
C ARG A 113 3.04 -12.97 -0.98
N LEU A 114 2.39 -11.97 -0.39
CA LEU A 114 3.00 -11.08 0.58
C LEU A 114 2.19 -11.06 1.88
N ASP A 115 2.69 -11.70 2.92
CA ASP A 115 2.10 -11.65 4.26
C ASP A 115 2.19 -10.21 4.76
N LYS A 116 1.13 -9.69 5.39
CA LYS A 116 1.12 -8.32 5.94
C LYS A 116 1.68 -8.37 7.35
N THR A 117 2.60 -7.47 7.68
CA THR A 117 3.45 -7.63 8.87
C THR A 117 3.49 -6.39 9.77
N LEU A 118 3.77 -6.62 11.05
CA LEU A 118 4.23 -5.59 11.99
C LEU A 118 5.75 -5.73 12.14
N VAL A 119 6.49 -4.66 11.85
CA VAL A 119 7.97 -4.67 11.93
C VAL A 119 8.38 -4.42 13.38
N CYS A 120 8.90 -5.44 14.06
CA CYS A 120 9.42 -5.32 15.43
C CYS A 120 10.83 -4.72 15.43
N TYR A 121 11.37 -4.38 16.59
CA TYR A 121 12.70 -3.75 16.70
C TYR A 121 13.82 -4.58 16.08
N ASP A 122 13.88 -5.86 16.45
CA ASP A 122 14.87 -6.85 15.99
C ASP A 122 14.52 -7.43 14.62
N SER A 123 13.36 -7.09 14.05
CA SER A 123 12.93 -7.64 12.78
C SER A 123 13.95 -7.33 11.68
N ARG A 124 14.19 -8.33 10.83
CA ARG A 124 15.13 -8.28 9.71
C ARG A 124 16.61 -8.40 10.05
N THR A 125 16.96 -8.57 11.31
CA THR A 125 18.25 -9.18 11.70
C THR A 125 18.36 -10.63 11.18
N GLU A 126 19.54 -11.23 11.26
CA GLU A 126 19.83 -12.59 10.75
C GLU A 126 18.87 -13.65 11.31
N ASP A 127 18.70 -13.68 12.64
CA ASP A 127 17.88 -14.66 13.37
C ASP A 127 16.37 -14.30 13.43
N SER A 128 15.95 -13.12 12.94
CA SER A 128 14.58 -12.61 13.14
C SER A 128 13.84 -12.20 11.85
N ARG A 129 12.53 -12.00 12.02
CA ARG A 129 11.52 -11.74 10.98
C ARG A 129 10.55 -10.68 11.47
N ASP A 130 9.74 -10.15 10.57
CA ASP A 130 8.58 -9.34 10.97
C ASP A 130 7.54 -10.25 11.67
N LEU A 131 6.60 -9.68 12.42
CA LEU A 131 5.47 -10.42 13.00
C LEU A 131 4.31 -10.42 11.99
N ALA A 132 4.05 -11.56 11.35
CA ALA A 132 3.04 -11.65 10.29
C ALA A 132 1.60 -11.66 10.82
N ASP A 133 0.66 -11.26 9.97
CA ASP A 133 -0.79 -11.25 10.21
C ASP A 133 -1.33 -12.57 10.80
N LYS A 134 -0.91 -13.72 10.26
CA LYS A 134 -1.27 -15.07 10.71
C LYS A 134 -0.72 -15.36 12.11
N GLU A 135 0.45 -14.82 12.46
CA GLU A 135 1.01 -14.90 13.82
C GLU A 135 0.22 -14.05 14.80
N LEU A 136 -0.14 -12.82 14.41
CA LEU A 136 -0.98 -11.94 15.24
C LEU A 136 -2.39 -12.55 15.45
N ALA A 137 -3.00 -13.11 14.39
CA ALA A 137 -4.28 -13.82 14.46
C ALA A 137 -4.21 -15.03 15.41
N TYR A 138 -3.12 -15.79 15.39
CA TYR A 138 -2.87 -16.89 16.32
C TYR A 138 -2.71 -16.41 17.77
N LEU A 139 -1.96 -15.33 18.02
CA LEU A 139 -1.81 -14.76 19.38
C LEU A 139 -3.15 -14.25 19.92
N ILE A 140 -3.95 -13.58 19.09
CA ILE A 140 -5.31 -13.13 19.46
C ILE A 140 -6.23 -14.34 19.68
N SER A 141 -6.13 -15.41 18.88
CA SER A 141 -6.97 -16.62 19.07
C SER A 141 -6.68 -17.32 20.39
N LYS A 142 -5.43 -17.36 20.87
CA LYS A 142 -5.09 -17.87 22.22
C LYS A 142 -5.70 -17.02 23.33
N VAL A 143 -5.70 -15.69 23.21
CA VAL A 143 -6.40 -14.80 24.15
C VAL A 143 -7.92 -15.05 24.11
N ALA A 144 -8.48 -15.23 22.92
CA ALA A 144 -9.92 -15.41 22.71
C ALA A 144 -10.48 -16.71 23.33
N GLN A 145 -9.64 -17.70 23.65
CA GLN A 145 -10.08 -18.95 24.33
C GLN A 145 -10.76 -18.70 25.69
N ASN A 146 -10.39 -17.62 26.39
CA ASN A 146 -11.02 -17.21 27.65
C ASN A 146 -12.25 -16.29 27.45
N ASN A 147 -12.56 -15.94 26.19
CA ASN A 147 -13.58 -14.97 25.78
C ASN A 147 -13.56 -13.61 26.53
N PRO A 148 -12.42 -12.94 26.75
CA PRO A 148 -12.37 -11.55 27.23
C PRO A 148 -12.95 -10.59 26.18
N HIS A 149 -13.09 -9.30 26.53
CA HIS A 149 -13.33 -8.27 25.51
C HIS A 149 -11.98 -7.82 24.92
N ILE A 150 -11.72 -8.08 23.64
CA ILE A 150 -10.43 -7.80 22.99
C ILE A 150 -10.56 -6.55 22.10
N LEU A 151 -9.77 -5.53 22.40
CA LEU A 151 -9.52 -4.37 21.55
C LEU A 151 -8.12 -4.45 20.94
N SER A 152 -8.01 -4.23 19.63
CA SER A 152 -6.72 -4.04 18.94
C SER A 152 -6.69 -2.70 18.22
N ILE A 153 -5.57 -2.00 18.27
CA ILE A 153 -5.34 -0.75 17.54
C ILE A 153 -3.99 -0.84 16.83
N LEU A 154 -4.01 -0.71 15.50
CA LEU A 154 -2.81 -0.76 14.66
C LEU A 154 -2.62 0.58 13.92
N ASP A 155 -1.69 1.41 14.40
CA ASP A 155 -1.27 2.67 13.77
C ASP A 155 -0.01 2.44 12.91
N CYS A 156 -0.22 1.77 11.78
CA CYS A 156 0.77 1.37 10.80
C CYS A 156 0.15 1.16 9.42
N CYS A 157 0.98 1.12 8.36
CA CYS A 157 0.53 0.80 7.01
C CYS A 157 0.38 -0.71 6.80
N HIS A 158 -0.86 -1.19 6.63
CA HIS A 158 -1.15 -2.55 6.13
C HIS A 158 -1.22 -2.62 4.58
N SER A 159 -1.01 -1.49 3.92
CA SER A 159 -1.29 -1.30 2.51
C SER A 159 -0.11 -1.62 1.61
N GLY A 160 -0.34 -2.54 0.68
CA GLY A 160 0.56 -2.74 -0.44
C GLY A 160 0.56 -1.56 -1.41
N PHE A 161 -0.60 -0.94 -1.63
CA PHE A 161 -0.82 0.14 -2.57
C PHE A 161 -0.73 1.50 -1.84
N GLY A 162 0.26 2.30 -2.21
CA GLY A 162 0.40 3.68 -1.74
C GLY A 162 0.31 4.64 -2.93
N THR A 163 -0.83 5.30 -3.10
CA THR A 163 -0.99 6.32 -4.14
C THR A 163 -0.28 7.63 -3.80
N ARG A 164 0.40 8.19 -4.81
CA ARG A 164 0.96 9.55 -4.89
C ARG A 164 2.22 9.84 -4.07
N ASP A 165 2.79 11.00 -4.41
CA ASP A 165 3.91 11.65 -3.76
C ASP A 165 3.88 11.55 -2.23
N LEU A 166 4.87 10.82 -1.73
CA LEU A 166 5.44 11.14 -0.44
C LEU A 166 6.02 12.55 -0.54
N SER A 167 5.56 13.51 0.26
CA SER A 167 6.35 14.72 0.49
C SER A 167 7.60 14.37 1.31
N PRO A 168 8.65 15.21 1.32
CA PRO A 168 9.73 15.08 2.30
C PRO A 168 9.30 15.40 3.74
N GLU A 169 8.11 15.97 3.93
CA GLU A 169 7.61 16.48 5.22
C GLU A 169 6.71 15.47 5.98
N ASN A 170 6.11 14.50 5.28
CA ASN A 170 5.21 13.49 5.86
C ASN A 170 5.86 12.10 5.86
N THR A 171 6.46 11.71 7.00
CA THR A 171 6.90 10.34 7.25
C THR A 171 5.71 9.37 7.15
N VAL A 172 5.90 8.21 6.53
CA VAL A 172 4.87 7.17 6.37
C VAL A 172 5.25 5.92 7.15
N ARG A 173 4.27 5.32 7.85
CA ARG A 173 4.46 4.16 8.71
C ARG A 173 4.49 2.84 7.95
N ARG A 174 5.27 2.80 6.85
CA ARG A 174 5.54 1.62 6.01
C ARG A 174 7.03 1.37 5.82
N SER A 175 7.49 0.15 6.09
CA SER A 175 8.84 -0.31 5.72
C SER A 175 8.82 -0.98 4.34
N PRO A 176 9.93 -1.02 3.58
CA PRO A 176 10.00 -1.78 2.33
C PRO A 176 9.66 -3.26 2.50
N ILE A 177 9.34 -3.94 1.39
CA ILE A 177 9.04 -5.37 1.37
C ILE A 177 10.28 -6.18 1.81
N ASP A 178 10.12 -7.13 2.74
CA ASP A 178 11.17 -8.12 3.05
C ASP A 178 11.14 -9.26 2.02
N TRP A 179 12.20 -9.35 1.22
CA TRP A 179 12.37 -10.35 0.16
C TRP A 179 13.15 -11.59 0.60
N ARG A 180 13.52 -11.70 1.88
CA ARG A 180 14.12 -12.92 2.45
C ARG A 180 13.07 -14.02 2.52
N GLU A 181 13.48 -15.28 2.39
CA GLU A 181 12.53 -16.40 2.45
C GLU A 181 11.95 -16.55 3.87
N ARG A 182 10.61 -16.69 3.95
CA ARG A 182 9.89 -17.10 5.15
C ARG A 182 9.60 -18.59 5.05
N SER A 183 10.11 -19.38 5.99
CA SER A 183 9.80 -20.81 6.07
C SER A 183 8.54 -21.05 6.90
N LEU A 184 7.72 -22.05 6.56
CA LEU A 184 6.56 -22.42 7.37
C LEU A 184 6.94 -22.71 8.84
N SER A 185 8.12 -23.29 9.07
CA SER A 185 8.72 -23.53 10.39
C SER A 185 9.10 -22.28 11.20
N SER A 186 9.07 -21.08 10.61
CA SER A 186 9.39 -19.82 11.31
C SER A 186 8.16 -19.12 11.91
N PHE A 187 6.96 -19.66 11.68
CA PHE A 187 5.73 -19.17 12.28
C PHE A 187 5.57 -19.74 13.69
N ILE A 188 5.17 -18.92 14.67
CA ILE A 188 4.97 -19.32 16.07
C ILE A 188 3.96 -20.47 16.28
N PHE A 189 3.13 -20.77 15.27
CA PHE A 189 2.13 -21.84 15.30
C PHE A 189 2.54 -23.10 14.53
N ALA A 190 3.75 -23.17 13.97
CA ALA A 190 4.18 -24.30 13.13
C ALA A 190 4.17 -25.66 13.85
N ASP A 191 4.43 -25.68 15.17
CA ASP A 191 4.32 -26.88 16.01
C ASP A 191 2.87 -27.18 16.47
N ASP A 192 1.98 -26.18 16.42
CA ASP A 192 0.56 -26.31 16.76
C ASP A 192 -0.22 -26.83 15.56
N LYS A 193 -0.11 -28.15 15.34
CA LYS A 193 -0.68 -28.84 14.18
C LYS A 193 -2.15 -28.52 13.92
N THR A 194 -2.96 -28.31 14.96
CA THR A 194 -4.39 -27.99 14.77
C THR A 194 -4.58 -26.58 14.20
N ALA A 195 -3.82 -25.59 14.70
CA ALA A 195 -3.85 -24.24 14.11
C ALA A 195 -3.19 -24.20 12.72
N LEU A 196 -2.13 -24.97 12.49
CA LEU A 196 -1.50 -25.09 11.18
C LEU A 196 -2.44 -25.74 10.15
N ASP A 197 -3.09 -26.86 10.50
CA ASP A 197 -4.11 -27.50 9.67
C ASP A 197 -5.30 -26.54 9.42
N GLU A 198 -5.73 -25.78 10.44
CA GLU A 198 -6.79 -24.76 10.30
C GLU A 198 -6.40 -23.68 9.27
N PHE A 199 -5.24 -23.04 9.41
CA PHE A 199 -4.75 -22.05 8.43
C PHE A 199 -4.55 -22.64 7.02
N LEU A 200 -4.14 -23.91 6.90
CA LEU A 200 -3.95 -24.57 5.61
C LEU A 200 -5.25 -25.10 4.97
N THR A 201 -6.37 -25.12 5.71
CA THR A 201 -7.66 -25.66 5.24
C THR A 201 -8.78 -24.62 5.16
N VAL A 202 -8.45 -23.32 5.19
CA VAL A 202 -9.39 -22.22 4.91
C VAL A 202 -9.77 -22.22 3.42
N THR A 203 -10.63 -23.15 3.02
CA THR A 203 -11.15 -23.27 1.65
C THR A 203 -12.03 -22.09 1.28
N SER A 204 -12.06 -21.76 -0.02
CA SER A 204 -12.71 -20.59 -0.62
C SER A 204 -14.26 -20.63 -0.61
N ASP A 205 -14.88 -20.88 0.54
CA ASP A 205 -16.32 -20.71 0.70
C ASP A 205 -16.64 -19.21 0.72
N GLY A 206 -17.42 -18.77 -0.28
CA GLY A 206 -17.42 -17.39 -0.83
C GLY A 206 -18.00 -16.27 0.05
N LYS A 207 -17.93 -16.40 1.37
CA LYS A 207 -18.37 -15.41 2.37
C LYS A 207 -17.25 -14.86 3.25
N GLN A 208 -16.10 -15.55 3.34
CA GLN A 208 -14.98 -15.13 4.21
C GLN A 208 -13.70 -14.78 3.44
N GLN A 209 -13.76 -14.62 2.11
CA GLN A 209 -12.62 -14.15 1.32
C GLN A 209 -12.37 -12.66 1.61
N ARG A 210 -11.41 -12.37 2.50
CA ARG A 210 -11.03 -11.02 2.95
C ARG A 210 -9.53 -10.93 3.15
N ASN A 211 -8.87 -10.13 2.31
CA ASN A 211 -7.42 -9.94 2.34
C ASN A 211 -6.94 -9.49 3.73
N GLY A 212 -5.87 -10.10 4.24
CA GLY A 212 -4.99 -9.54 5.29
C GLY A 212 -5.15 -10.04 6.73
N ILE A 213 -6.32 -10.47 7.22
CA ILE A 213 -6.44 -11.05 8.59
C ILE A 213 -7.55 -12.12 8.64
N VAL A 214 -7.21 -13.34 9.06
CA VAL A 214 -8.19 -14.34 9.53
C VAL A 214 -8.66 -13.94 10.92
N VAL A 215 -9.91 -13.48 11.02
CA VAL A 215 -10.48 -12.96 12.27
C VAL A 215 -10.83 -14.11 13.23
N PRO A 216 -10.23 -14.21 14.43
CA PRO A 216 -10.39 -15.37 15.30
C PRO A 216 -11.72 -15.37 16.07
N GLN A 217 -12.21 -16.57 16.41
CA GLN A 217 -13.46 -16.78 17.15
C GLN A 217 -13.40 -16.15 18.57
N GLY A 218 -14.15 -15.07 18.80
CA GLY A 218 -14.21 -14.36 20.08
C GLY A 218 -14.85 -12.97 19.98
N ARG A 219 -14.87 -12.22 21.09
CA ARG A 219 -15.28 -10.79 21.11
C ARG A 219 -14.08 -9.90 20.78
N HIS A 220 -13.80 -9.71 19.49
CA HIS A 220 -12.71 -8.86 19.01
C HIS A 220 -13.24 -7.63 18.26
N ILE A 221 -12.61 -6.48 18.54
CA ILE A 221 -12.78 -5.20 17.84
C ILE A 221 -11.38 -4.71 17.45
N MET A 222 -11.22 -4.25 16.20
CA MET A 222 -9.94 -3.76 15.69
C MET A 222 -10.11 -2.41 15.00
N PHE A 223 -9.18 -1.49 15.29
CA PHE A 223 -8.97 -0.25 14.53
C PHE A 223 -7.71 -0.35 13.67
N SER A 224 -7.79 0.17 12.44
CA SER A 224 -6.66 0.36 11.53
C SER A 224 -6.54 1.84 11.17
N ALA A 225 -5.32 2.39 11.16
CA ALA A 225 -5.09 3.81 10.88
C ALA A 225 -5.45 4.27 9.44
N CYS A 226 -5.56 3.33 8.49
CA CYS A 226 -5.89 3.58 7.08
C CYS A 226 -6.59 2.35 6.46
N ARG A 227 -7.09 2.48 5.22
CA ARG A 227 -7.47 1.34 4.38
C ARG A 227 -6.25 0.60 3.83
N ASP A 228 -6.50 -0.59 3.28
CA ASP A 228 -5.57 -1.48 2.59
C ASP A 228 -4.96 -0.91 1.29
N TYR A 229 -5.47 0.24 0.82
CA TYR A 229 -4.95 1.02 -0.32
C TYR A 229 -4.54 2.46 0.04
N GLU A 230 -4.42 2.79 1.33
CA GLU A 230 -4.11 4.14 1.85
C GLU A 230 -2.86 4.13 2.74
N LEU A 231 -2.28 5.27 3.07
CA LEU A 231 -1.04 5.34 3.86
C LEU A 231 -1.26 5.99 5.23
N ALA A 232 -0.92 5.28 6.31
CA ALA A 232 -0.83 5.82 7.66
C ALA A 232 0.40 6.75 7.78
N LYS A 233 0.16 8.01 8.13
CA LYS A 233 1.16 9.08 8.16
C LYS A 233 1.48 9.52 9.57
N GLU A 234 2.73 9.94 9.80
CA GLU A 234 3.05 10.77 10.97
C GLU A 234 2.43 12.16 10.80
N TYR A 235 2.02 12.75 11.91
CA TYR A 235 1.47 14.10 12.01
C TYR A 235 2.30 14.91 12.99
N LYS A 236 2.73 16.10 12.57
CA LYS A 236 3.40 17.05 13.45
C LYS A 236 2.37 17.83 14.25
N THR A 237 2.43 17.71 15.58
CA THR A 237 1.47 18.36 16.48
C THR A 237 1.65 19.87 16.55
N LYS A 238 0.65 20.56 17.12
CA LYS A 238 0.69 22.01 17.33
C LYS A 238 1.88 22.46 18.18
N ASP A 239 2.33 21.58 19.09
CA ASP A 239 3.42 21.78 20.06
C ASP A 239 4.80 21.35 19.53
N GLY A 240 4.85 20.75 18.32
CA GLY A 240 6.09 20.42 17.61
C GLY A 240 6.56 18.97 17.70
N GLU A 241 5.99 18.15 18.60
CA GLU A 241 6.22 16.70 18.65
C GLU A 241 5.59 16.00 17.43
N PHE A 242 6.18 14.89 16.97
CA PHE A 242 5.56 13.99 16.01
C PHE A 242 4.69 12.94 16.75
N ARG A 243 3.61 12.53 16.09
CA ARG A 243 2.61 11.55 16.53
C ARG A 243 2.12 10.76 15.31
N GLY A 244 1.43 9.64 15.50
CA GLY A 244 0.61 9.04 14.44
C GLY A 244 -0.60 9.90 14.16
N ALA A 245 -0.97 10.12 12.89
CA ALA A 245 -2.15 10.92 12.56
C ALA A 245 -3.43 10.31 13.19
N PHE A 246 -3.60 8.99 13.06
CA PHE A 246 -4.70 8.27 13.69
C PHE A 246 -4.63 8.36 15.22
N SER A 247 -3.46 8.05 15.81
CA SER A 247 -3.25 8.07 17.26
C SER A 247 -3.44 9.45 17.92
N TYR A 248 -3.13 10.53 17.21
CA TYR A 248 -3.38 11.90 17.67
C TYR A 248 -4.88 12.20 17.70
N PHE A 249 -5.61 11.95 16.60
CA PHE A 249 -7.04 12.24 16.53
C PHE A 249 -7.90 11.25 17.35
N LEU A 250 -7.42 10.02 17.61
CA LEU A 250 -7.98 9.09 18.60
C LEU A 250 -8.03 9.71 19.99
N LEU A 251 -6.89 10.20 20.50
CA LEU A 251 -6.85 10.83 21.82
C LEU A 251 -7.64 12.14 21.86
N GLN A 252 -7.66 12.92 20.77
CA GLN A 252 -8.53 14.09 20.67
C GLN A 252 -10.01 13.73 20.80
N ALA A 253 -10.47 12.64 20.17
CA ALA A 253 -11.85 12.16 20.26
C ALA A 253 -12.20 11.52 21.62
N LEU A 254 -11.24 10.91 22.31
CA LEU A 254 -11.42 10.36 23.67
C LEU A 254 -11.44 11.45 24.76
N ASN A 255 -10.67 12.53 24.58
CA ASN A 255 -10.60 13.64 25.54
C ASN A 255 -11.84 14.55 25.49
N SER A 256 -12.39 14.79 24.29
CA SER A 256 -13.55 15.67 24.07
C SER A 256 -14.90 15.09 24.50
N THR A 257 -14.98 13.78 24.70
CA THR A 257 -16.25 13.06 24.91
C THR A 257 -16.49 12.63 26.37
N ASN A 258 -15.74 13.24 27.29
CA ASN A 258 -15.66 12.86 28.70
C ASN A 258 -15.37 11.34 28.91
N GLY A 259 -14.82 10.65 27.89
CA GLY A 259 -14.49 9.22 27.90
C GLY A 259 -15.67 8.25 27.80
N SER A 260 -16.92 8.72 27.65
CA SER A 260 -18.12 7.86 27.59
C SER A 260 -18.69 7.78 26.17
N ILE A 261 -17.91 7.25 25.22
CA ILE A 261 -18.25 7.16 23.79
C ILE A 261 -18.12 5.72 23.26
N THR A 262 -18.93 5.34 22.27
CA THR A 262 -18.93 4.02 21.60
C THR A 262 -17.79 3.86 20.59
N TYR A 263 -17.43 2.62 20.26
CA TYR A 263 -16.42 2.36 19.23
C TYR A 263 -16.83 2.87 17.85
N LEU A 264 -18.12 2.81 17.50
CA LEU A 264 -18.64 3.34 16.24
C LEU A 264 -18.53 4.88 16.15
N ASP A 265 -18.92 5.60 17.19
CA ASP A 265 -18.81 7.07 17.20
C ASP A 265 -17.33 7.52 17.33
N ILE A 266 -16.46 6.76 18.00
CA ILE A 266 -15.00 6.95 17.90
C ILE A 266 -14.55 6.85 16.43
N ALA A 267 -14.92 5.78 15.73
CA ALA A 267 -14.48 5.55 14.35
C ALA A 267 -14.92 6.70 13.42
N ARG A 268 -16.17 7.15 13.52
CA ARG A 268 -16.73 8.29 12.77
C ARG A 268 -16.01 9.60 13.09
N ASN A 269 -15.78 9.89 14.38
CA ASN A 269 -15.09 11.10 14.83
C ASN A 269 -13.64 11.14 14.33
N ILE A 270 -12.86 10.07 14.52
CA ILE A 270 -11.47 10.00 14.04
C ILE A 270 -11.42 10.07 12.52
N HIS A 271 -12.27 9.34 11.79
CA HIS A 271 -12.28 9.36 10.34
C HIS A 271 -12.50 10.77 9.76
N THR A 272 -13.43 11.52 10.36
CA THR A 272 -13.73 12.91 9.97
C THR A 272 -12.54 13.84 10.30
N LEU A 273 -11.98 13.73 11.51
CA LEU A 273 -10.84 14.55 11.95
C LEU A 273 -9.58 14.27 11.11
N VAL A 274 -9.26 13.00 10.85
CA VAL A 274 -8.15 12.59 9.99
C VAL A 274 -8.36 13.10 8.57
N ASN A 275 -9.53 12.87 7.92
CA ASN A 275 -9.77 13.39 6.56
C ASN A 275 -9.70 14.93 6.46
N SER A 276 -9.97 15.66 7.56
CA SER A 276 -9.83 17.13 7.58
C SER A 276 -8.37 17.63 7.58
N LYS A 277 -7.37 16.74 7.74
CA LYS A 277 -5.94 17.10 7.81
C LYS A 277 -5.03 16.22 6.95
N MET A 278 -5.28 14.92 6.89
CA MET A 278 -4.59 13.95 6.05
C MET A 278 -5.49 13.52 4.89
N LYS A 279 -5.08 13.86 3.66
CA LYS A 279 -5.65 13.24 2.46
C LYS A 279 -5.23 11.76 2.38
N ASP A 280 -6.05 10.91 1.78
CA ASP A 280 -5.75 9.51 1.45
C ASP A 280 -5.32 8.69 2.69
N GLN A 281 -5.99 8.93 3.82
CA GLN A 281 -5.94 8.16 5.05
C GLN A 281 -7.34 8.11 5.70
N SER A 282 -8.04 6.98 5.57
CA SER A 282 -9.37 6.73 6.11
C SER A 282 -9.29 5.66 7.20
N PRO A 283 -9.23 6.03 8.50
CA PRO A 283 -9.34 5.12 9.63
C PRO A 283 -10.49 4.13 9.46
N GLN A 284 -10.26 2.85 9.73
CA GLN A 284 -11.26 1.78 9.67
C GLN A 284 -11.47 1.16 11.06
N VAL A 285 -12.68 0.64 11.29
CA VAL A 285 -13.00 -0.22 12.44
C VAL A 285 -13.65 -1.51 11.93
N THR A 286 -13.34 -2.63 12.57
CA THR A 286 -13.95 -3.94 12.33
C THR A 286 -14.29 -4.62 13.65
N ALA A 287 -15.29 -5.48 13.64
CA ALA A 287 -15.67 -6.32 14.77
C ALA A 287 -16.26 -7.64 14.27
N ASN A 288 -16.14 -8.68 15.09
CA ASN A 288 -16.64 -10.02 14.81
C ASN A 288 -18.17 -10.09 14.91
N ASP A 289 -18.71 -9.23 15.77
CA ASP A 289 -20.11 -8.97 16.02
C ASP A 289 -20.34 -7.46 15.82
N PRO A 290 -21.14 -7.03 14.82
CA PRO A 290 -21.43 -5.61 14.59
C PRO A 290 -22.07 -4.90 15.79
N GLU A 291 -22.85 -5.59 16.64
CA GLU A 291 -23.45 -4.97 17.83
C GLU A 291 -22.38 -4.56 18.86
N ALA A 292 -21.22 -5.22 18.87
CA ALA A 292 -20.12 -4.88 19.77
C ALA A 292 -19.56 -3.47 19.55
N LEU A 293 -19.77 -2.85 18.38
CA LEU A 293 -19.31 -1.50 18.08
C LEU A 293 -20.16 -0.39 18.73
N ASN A 294 -21.38 -0.74 19.16
CA ASN A 294 -22.24 0.13 19.96
C ASN A 294 -21.88 0.08 21.46
N GLN A 295 -20.88 -0.72 21.87
CA GLN A 295 -20.38 -0.74 23.24
C GLN A 295 -19.45 0.47 23.50
N PRO A 296 -19.45 1.05 24.71
CA PRO A 296 -18.51 2.09 25.10
C PRO A 296 -17.05 1.61 25.03
N PHE A 297 -16.14 2.55 24.77
CA PHE A 297 -14.69 2.30 24.73
C PHE A 297 -14.18 1.60 26.00
N LEU A 298 -13.37 0.55 25.81
CA LEU A 298 -12.91 -0.36 26.87
C LEU A 298 -14.08 -0.83 27.75
N ALA A 299 -15.20 -1.22 27.12
CA ALA A 299 -16.43 -1.69 27.77
C ALA A 299 -16.94 -0.80 28.92
N GLY A 300 -16.69 0.51 28.85
CA GLY A 300 -17.08 1.49 29.89
C GLY A 300 -16.17 1.52 31.11
N ALA A 301 -14.95 0.99 31.03
CA ALA A 301 -13.96 1.05 32.11
C ALA A 301 -13.34 2.44 32.32
N ILE A 302 -13.38 3.29 31.30
CA ILE A 302 -13.00 4.70 31.39
C ILE A 302 -14.03 5.44 32.25
N SER A 303 -13.60 5.95 33.41
CA SER A 303 -14.49 6.65 34.34
C SER A 303 -14.93 8.01 33.77
N ARG A 304 -16.23 8.30 33.78
CA ARG A 304 -16.78 9.63 33.47
C ARG A 304 -16.32 10.64 34.52
N ARG A 305 -15.84 11.82 34.11
CA ARG A 305 -15.45 12.89 35.05
C ARG A 305 -16.68 13.63 35.61
N PRO A 306 -16.57 14.30 36.77
CA PRO A 306 -17.61 15.21 37.26
C PRO A 306 -18.01 16.27 36.23
N GLU A 307 -19.21 16.83 36.38
CA GLU A 307 -19.77 17.89 35.53
C GLU A 307 -19.12 19.28 35.74
N TYR A 308 -17.95 19.33 36.37
CA TYR A 308 -17.20 20.55 36.70
C TYR A 308 -15.72 20.26 36.93
N PHE A 309 -14.89 21.29 36.84
CA PHE A 309 -13.50 21.28 37.35
C PHE A 309 -13.42 21.91 38.74
N THR A 310 -12.36 21.62 39.50
CA THR A 310 -12.07 22.24 40.80
C THR A 310 -11.02 23.33 40.66
N LEU A 311 -11.42 24.60 40.83
CA LEU A 311 -10.51 25.73 40.92
C LEU A 311 -9.90 25.81 42.34
N ASN A 312 -8.57 25.89 42.42
CA ASN A 312 -7.80 26.04 43.65
C ASN A 312 -6.62 26.99 43.45
N TYR A 313 -6.11 27.62 44.51
CA TYR A 313 -4.88 28.43 44.43
C TYR A 313 -3.64 27.55 44.72
N SER A 314 -2.76 27.41 43.73
CA SER A 314 -1.54 26.62 43.87
C SER A 314 -0.39 27.45 44.45
N GLN A 315 0.11 27.04 45.61
CA GLN A 315 1.30 27.64 46.22
C GLN A 315 2.59 27.37 45.43
N ASN A 316 2.63 26.28 44.65
CA ASN A 316 3.79 25.91 43.84
C ASN A 316 3.85 26.72 42.53
N ASP A 317 2.69 26.93 41.89
CA ASP A 317 2.59 27.67 40.62
C ASP A 317 2.34 29.19 40.86
N GLN A 318 2.12 29.60 42.11
CA GLN A 318 1.72 30.96 42.55
C GLN A 318 0.50 31.54 41.81
N SER A 319 -0.37 30.66 41.31
CA SER A 319 -1.50 30.96 40.43
C SER A 319 -2.74 30.19 40.88
N TRP A 320 -3.92 30.69 40.51
CA TRP A 320 -5.10 29.85 40.44
C TRP A 320 -4.90 28.77 39.36
N VAL A 321 -5.39 27.57 39.62
CA VAL A 321 -5.34 26.40 38.73
C VAL A 321 -6.65 25.64 38.77
N ILE A 322 -7.03 25.03 37.64
CA ILE A 322 -8.04 23.97 37.58
C ILE A 322 -7.39 22.60 37.40
N ASP A 323 -8.04 21.56 37.89
CA ASP A 323 -7.76 20.14 37.63
C ASP A 323 -8.17 19.67 36.21
N GLY A 324 -8.30 20.61 35.27
CA GLY A 324 -8.56 20.36 33.86
C GLY A 324 -7.37 20.76 32.98
N GLY A 325 -6.88 19.85 32.15
CA GLY A 325 -5.82 20.09 31.16
C GLY A 325 -6.18 19.58 29.76
N ASN A 326 -5.18 19.41 28.90
CA ASN A 326 -5.37 18.90 27.52
C ASN A 326 -5.96 17.47 27.49
N LEU A 327 -5.55 16.59 28.43
CA LEU A 327 -6.15 15.26 28.64
C LEU A 327 -7.61 15.33 29.11
N HIS A 328 -8.02 16.49 29.64
CA HIS A 328 -9.37 16.76 30.07
C HIS A 328 -10.19 17.56 29.05
N GLY A 329 -9.64 17.82 27.85
CA GLY A 329 -10.35 18.49 26.76
C GLY A 329 -10.29 20.02 26.79
N ILE A 330 -9.44 20.62 27.64
CA ILE A 330 -9.15 22.06 27.57
C ILE A 330 -8.19 22.30 26.38
N PRO A 331 -8.56 23.09 25.37
CA PRO A 331 -7.71 23.31 24.19
C PRO A 331 -6.52 24.22 24.52
N GLN A 332 -5.35 23.92 23.95
CA GLN A 332 -4.20 24.83 23.96
C GLN A 332 -4.59 26.20 23.37
N LEU A 333 -4.13 27.27 24.03
CA LEU A 333 -4.49 28.64 23.69
C LEU A 333 -3.89 29.05 22.34
N ALA A 334 -4.66 29.79 21.54
CA ALA A 334 -4.26 30.29 20.24
C ALA A 334 -4.56 31.80 20.11
N ASN A 335 -3.60 32.56 19.61
CA ASN A 335 -3.64 33.98 19.24
C ASN A 335 -4.88 34.77 19.71
N SER A 336 -4.87 35.18 20.98
CA SER A 336 -5.86 36.09 21.61
C SER A 336 -7.31 35.60 21.73
N ARG A 337 -7.57 34.29 21.60
CA ARG A 337 -8.84 33.67 22.00
C ARG A 337 -8.68 32.94 23.33
N ASP A 338 -9.36 33.44 24.36
CA ASP A 338 -9.31 32.91 25.73
C ASP A 338 -10.35 31.78 25.94
N THR A 339 -9.95 30.68 26.58
CA THR A 339 -10.90 29.72 27.17
C THR A 339 -11.41 30.32 28.48
N LEU A 340 -12.72 30.54 28.60
CA LEU A 340 -13.35 31.23 29.73
C LEU A 340 -14.03 30.25 30.69
N LEU A 341 -13.99 30.60 31.97
CA LEU A 341 -14.51 29.81 33.08
C LEU A 341 -15.45 30.68 33.94
N ALA A 342 -16.58 30.11 34.37
CA ALA A 342 -17.41 30.67 35.43
C ALA A 342 -17.22 29.85 36.72
N PHE A 343 -17.11 30.54 37.86
CA PHE A 343 -16.79 29.93 39.15
C PHE A 343 -17.99 29.92 40.10
N PHE A 344 -18.19 28.83 40.82
CA PHE A 344 -19.30 28.61 41.75
C PHE A 344 -18.79 28.10 43.11
N ALA A 345 -19.59 28.25 44.15
CA ALA A 345 -19.26 27.71 45.46
C ALA A 345 -19.37 26.17 45.47
N VAL A 346 -18.49 25.50 46.21
CA VAL A 346 -18.63 24.04 46.41
C VAL A 346 -19.93 23.76 47.17
N GLY A 347 -20.81 22.96 46.56
CA GLY A 347 -22.13 22.65 47.11
C GLY A 347 -23.29 23.50 46.56
N THR A 348 -23.05 24.36 45.57
CA THR A 348 -24.11 24.97 44.74
C THR A 348 -25.00 23.89 44.10
N THR A 349 -26.29 24.15 43.91
CA THR A 349 -27.22 23.18 43.30
C THR A 349 -27.03 23.08 41.78
N ARG A 350 -27.52 21.99 41.16
CA ARG A 350 -27.38 21.80 39.70
C ARG A 350 -28.15 22.88 38.94
N GLU A 351 -29.31 23.26 39.45
CA GLU A 351 -30.18 24.30 38.91
C GLU A 351 -29.54 25.71 38.99
N GLU A 352 -28.67 25.95 39.98
CA GLU A 352 -27.87 27.17 40.09
C GLU A 352 -26.62 27.14 39.19
N LEU A 353 -25.99 25.97 39.00
CA LEU A 353 -24.86 25.82 38.06
C LEU A 353 -25.24 26.15 36.61
N HIS A 354 -26.48 25.87 36.20
CA HIS A 354 -27.01 26.29 34.89
C HIS A 354 -27.27 27.80 34.78
N GLN A 355 -27.18 28.57 35.86
CA GLN A 355 -27.41 30.02 35.87
C GLN A 355 -26.09 30.77 36.03
N LEU A 356 -25.52 31.29 34.92
CA LEU A 356 -24.26 32.05 34.97
C LEU A 356 -24.33 33.27 35.90
N SER A 357 -25.52 33.83 36.13
CA SER A 357 -25.76 34.89 37.11
C SER A 357 -25.58 34.49 38.59
N ALA A 358 -25.43 33.20 38.90
CA ALA A 358 -25.11 32.69 40.23
C ALA A 358 -23.60 32.42 40.43
N ALA A 359 -22.76 32.69 39.42
CA ALA A 359 -21.31 32.57 39.54
C ALA A 359 -20.75 33.62 40.53
N VAL A 360 -19.79 33.20 41.35
CA VAL A 360 -19.06 34.05 42.31
C VAL A 360 -17.85 34.77 41.67
N GLY A 361 -17.52 34.44 40.43
CA GLY A 361 -16.46 35.07 39.64
C GLY A 361 -16.33 34.47 38.24
N GLU A 362 -15.56 35.14 37.38
CA GLU A 362 -15.17 34.67 36.05
C GLU A 362 -13.65 34.67 35.93
N GLY A 363 -13.09 33.79 35.11
CA GLY A 363 -11.66 33.78 34.80
C GLY A 363 -11.36 33.21 33.43
N ARG A 364 -10.10 33.25 33.03
CA ARG A 364 -9.60 32.68 31.78
C ARG A 364 -8.41 31.79 32.02
N VAL A 365 -8.31 30.74 31.21
CA VAL A 365 -7.13 29.89 31.15
C VAL A 365 -5.98 30.68 30.51
N THR A 366 -4.81 30.67 31.16
CA THR A 366 -3.59 31.35 30.69
C THR A 366 -2.47 30.39 30.27
N GLN A 367 -2.52 29.13 30.71
CA GLN A 367 -1.63 28.06 30.26
C GLN A 367 -2.31 26.70 30.46
N VAL A 368 -2.22 25.81 29.46
CA VAL A 368 -2.74 24.43 29.54
C VAL A 368 -1.59 23.44 29.64
N LEU A 369 -1.66 22.54 30.62
CA LEU A 369 -0.77 21.40 30.81
C LEU A 369 -1.58 20.09 30.60
N PRO A 370 -0.97 18.89 30.64
CA PRO A 370 -1.72 17.65 30.37
C PRO A 370 -2.90 17.42 31.32
N GLN A 371 -2.69 17.52 32.63
CA GLN A 371 -3.71 17.24 33.67
C GLN A 371 -4.38 18.51 34.25
N LYS A 372 -3.69 19.66 34.26
CA LYS A 372 -4.12 20.91 34.91
C LYS A 372 -3.98 22.12 33.99
N SER A 373 -4.62 23.24 34.32
CA SER A 373 -4.43 24.52 33.63
C SER A 373 -4.32 25.68 34.62
N LEU A 374 -3.50 26.68 34.29
CA LEU A 374 -3.38 27.93 35.05
C LEU A 374 -4.48 28.91 34.63
N VAL A 375 -4.95 29.71 35.58
CA VAL A 375 -6.12 30.58 35.43
C VAL A 375 -5.84 31.98 35.97
N GLU A 376 -6.16 33.01 35.20
CA GLU A 376 -6.28 34.41 35.65
C GLU A 376 -7.74 34.71 36.00
N ILE A 377 -7.99 35.36 37.13
CA ILE A 377 -9.34 35.81 37.51
C ILE A 377 -9.63 37.14 36.80
N VAL A 378 -10.78 37.23 36.13
CA VAL A 378 -11.19 38.38 35.30
C VAL A 378 -12.33 39.16 35.96
N ILE A 379 -13.16 38.52 36.78
CA ILE A 379 -14.21 39.15 37.59
C ILE A 379 -14.32 38.44 38.95
N GLY A 380 -14.53 39.19 40.03
CA GLY A 380 -14.91 38.64 41.33
C GLY A 380 -13.74 38.12 42.17
N GLU A 381 -12.50 38.58 41.90
CA GLU A 381 -11.31 38.17 42.67
C GLU A 381 -11.49 38.45 44.18
N GLU A 382 -12.14 39.56 44.55
CA GLU A 382 -12.49 39.91 45.93
C GLU A 382 -13.52 38.98 46.60
N SER A 383 -14.21 38.13 45.82
CA SER A 383 -15.11 37.07 46.30
C SER A 383 -14.43 35.70 46.42
N LEU A 384 -13.22 35.56 45.87
CA LEU A 384 -12.42 34.34 45.92
C LEU A 384 -11.43 34.35 47.09
N SER A 385 -11.13 33.17 47.63
CA SER A 385 -10.26 32.99 48.80
C SER A 385 -9.26 31.89 48.52
N ILE A 386 -7.96 32.20 48.53
CA ILE A 386 -6.86 31.26 48.20
C ILE A 386 -6.78 30.02 49.12
N THR A 387 -7.55 29.99 50.21
CA THR A 387 -7.69 28.86 51.14
C THR A 387 -8.98 28.05 50.92
N LYS A 388 -9.71 28.27 49.82
CA LYS A 388 -10.95 27.57 49.46
C LYS A 388 -10.88 27.03 48.04
N SER A 389 -11.55 25.91 47.83
CA SER A 389 -11.86 25.36 46.52
C SER A 389 -13.16 25.95 45.97
N TYR A 390 -13.27 26.02 44.65
CA TYR A 390 -14.46 26.46 43.91
C TYR A 390 -14.72 25.48 42.76
N TRP A 391 -15.97 25.40 42.27
CA TRP A 391 -16.27 24.65 41.05
C TRP A 391 -16.16 25.58 39.83
N ALA A 392 -15.69 25.05 38.70
CA ALA A 392 -15.48 25.81 37.47
C ALA A 392 -16.15 25.11 36.27
N LEU A 393 -16.97 25.87 35.54
CA LEU A 393 -17.59 25.44 34.27
C LEU A 393 -16.96 26.18 33.11
N VAL A 394 -16.75 25.50 31.98
CA VAL A 394 -16.20 26.10 30.76
C VAL A 394 -17.31 26.82 30.00
N THR A 395 -17.29 28.15 29.99
CA THR A 395 -18.34 28.97 29.36
C THR A 395 -18.02 29.38 27.93
N ASN A 396 -16.73 29.36 27.54
CA ASN A 396 -16.28 29.52 26.17
C ASN A 396 -14.96 28.77 25.94
N LEU A 397 -14.77 28.21 24.74
CA LEU A 397 -13.55 27.50 24.34
C LEU A 397 -12.69 28.35 23.40
N ALA A 398 -11.37 28.32 23.58
CA ALA A 398 -10.43 28.91 22.63
C ALA A 398 -10.47 28.16 21.28
N LEU A 399 -11.04 28.80 20.25
CA LEU A 399 -11.02 28.27 18.88
C LEU A 399 -9.64 28.52 18.24
N PRO A 400 -9.02 27.51 17.58
CA PRO A 400 -7.68 27.66 17.01
C PRO A 400 -7.66 28.53 15.75
N SER A 401 -6.50 29.13 15.48
CA SER A 401 -6.18 29.75 14.18
C SER A 401 -5.64 28.73 13.19
N LEU A 402 -5.95 28.93 11.92
CA LEU A 402 -5.34 28.24 10.78
C LEU A 402 -3.91 28.75 10.58
N LYS A 403 -2.90 27.89 10.73
CA LYS A 403 -1.49 28.23 10.50
C LYS A 403 -1.19 28.28 9.00
N VAL A 404 -0.65 29.40 8.51
CA VAL A 404 -0.39 29.61 7.09
C VAL A 404 1.08 30.00 6.85
N TYR A 405 1.77 29.24 6.02
CA TYR A 405 3.10 29.60 5.51
C TYR A 405 2.94 30.29 4.15
N ILE A 406 3.51 31.49 3.99
CA ILE A 406 3.35 32.33 2.79
C ILE A 406 4.68 32.32 2.01
N LYS A 407 4.65 31.96 0.72
CA LYS A 407 5.85 31.82 -0.13
C LYS A 407 5.60 32.27 -1.57
N GLY A 408 6.68 32.59 -2.30
CA GLY A 408 6.64 32.89 -3.74
C GLY A 408 6.97 34.34 -4.10
N ASP A 409 6.30 34.88 -5.12
CA ASP A 409 6.56 36.20 -5.70
C ASP A 409 6.48 37.33 -4.65
N ALA A 410 7.59 38.03 -4.42
CA ALA A 410 7.79 38.92 -3.27
C ALA A 410 6.67 39.95 -3.07
N THR A 411 6.24 40.63 -4.13
CA THR A 411 5.15 41.62 -4.09
C THR A 411 3.80 41.01 -3.74
N GLY A 412 3.55 39.75 -4.12
CA GLY A 412 2.38 39.00 -3.67
C GLY A 412 2.48 38.64 -2.19
N VAL A 413 3.65 38.18 -1.74
CA VAL A 413 3.90 37.87 -0.32
C VAL A 413 3.69 39.11 0.57
N GLU A 414 4.25 40.26 0.20
CA GLU A 414 4.10 41.54 0.93
C GLU A 414 2.61 41.95 1.05
N LEU A 415 1.87 41.94 -0.06
CA LEU A 415 0.45 42.30 -0.08
C LEU A 415 -0.42 41.29 0.70
N ALA A 416 -0.10 40.00 0.66
CA ALA A 416 -0.78 38.97 1.45
C ALA A 416 -0.57 39.19 2.96
N GLN A 417 0.63 39.61 3.37
CA GLN A 417 0.94 39.95 4.76
C GLN A 417 0.19 41.22 5.20
N GLU A 418 0.17 42.28 4.38
CA GLU A 418 -0.61 43.51 4.65
C GLU A 418 -2.12 43.20 4.81
N ALA A 419 -2.66 42.33 3.96
CA ALA A 419 -4.06 41.90 3.97
C ALA A 419 -4.46 40.98 5.14
N LEU A 420 -3.49 40.43 5.89
CA LEU A 420 -3.74 39.71 7.15
C LEU A 420 -3.75 40.63 8.39
N GLN A 421 -3.19 41.85 8.26
CA GLN A 421 -3.09 42.84 9.34
C GLN A 421 -4.16 43.95 9.27
N THR A 422 -4.77 44.15 8.09
CA THR A 422 -5.58 45.34 7.77
C THR A 422 -7.06 44.99 7.55
N PRO A 423 -8.04 45.75 8.09
CA PRO A 423 -7.92 46.91 9.00
C PRO A 423 -7.65 46.55 10.46
N GLN A 424 -7.73 45.25 10.80
CA GLN A 424 -7.28 44.66 12.05
C GLN A 424 -6.70 43.27 11.74
N PRO A 425 -5.78 42.75 12.58
CA PRO A 425 -5.25 41.40 12.43
C PRO A 425 -6.35 40.34 12.36
N SER A 426 -6.09 39.25 11.62
CA SER A 426 -6.97 38.08 11.65
C SER A 426 -6.90 37.38 13.00
N LEU A 427 -8.07 37.03 13.56
CA LEU A 427 -8.18 36.10 14.70
C LEU A 427 -8.42 34.65 14.26
N PHE A 428 -8.42 34.39 12.96
CA PHE A 428 -8.72 33.10 12.34
C PHE A 428 -7.50 32.50 11.64
N VAL A 429 -6.56 33.34 11.23
CA VAL A 429 -5.38 32.96 10.43
C VAL A 429 -4.12 33.48 11.12
N SER A 430 -3.13 32.61 11.29
CA SER A 430 -1.83 32.95 11.86
C SER A 430 -0.71 32.64 10.86
N GLN A 431 0.05 33.66 10.46
CA GLN A 431 1.29 33.45 9.70
C GLN A 431 2.33 32.71 10.57
N ILE A 432 3.14 31.87 9.92
CA ILE A 432 4.28 31.18 10.51
C ILE A 432 5.49 31.22 9.58
N ASP A 433 6.69 30.97 10.14
CA ASP A 433 7.97 31.07 9.41
C ASP A 433 8.48 29.74 8.83
N LYS A 434 7.83 28.60 9.13
CA LYS A 434 8.26 27.26 8.73
C LYS A 434 7.17 26.53 7.94
N ALA A 435 7.49 26.04 6.75
CA ALA A 435 6.59 25.25 5.92
C ALA A 435 6.00 24.02 6.65
N SER A 436 6.84 23.31 7.41
CA SER A 436 6.51 22.07 8.15
C SER A 436 5.51 22.24 9.30
N ASP A 437 5.20 23.48 9.68
CA ASP A 437 4.37 23.78 10.86
C ASP A 437 2.98 24.32 10.45
N ALA A 438 2.68 24.30 9.14
CA ALA A 438 1.50 24.90 8.51
C ALA A 438 0.28 23.96 8.46
N ASP A 439 -0.92 24.52 8.53
CA ASP A 439 -2.15 23.86 8.10
C ASP A 439 -2.33 23.95 6.57
N CYS A 440 -1.90 25.07 5.95
CA CYS A 440 -1.84 25.22 4.49
C CYS A 440 -0.75 26.21 4.05
N HIS A 441 -0.31 26.10 2.79
CA HIS A 441 0.62 27.03 2.16
C HIS A 441 -0.14 28.02 1.27
N LEU A 442 0.16 29.31 1.42
CA LEU A 442 -0.24 30.36 0.48
C LEU A 442 0.92 30.64 -0.48
N LEU A 443 0.78 30.17 -1.73
CA LEU A 443 1.76 30.36 -2.78
C LEU A 443 1.36 31.55 -3.68
N ALA A 444 2.18 32.60 -3.70
CA ALA A 444 2.12 33.66 -4.71
C ALA A 444 2.95 33.21 -5.92
N ARG A 445 2.33 32.92 -7.06
CA ARG A 445 3.03 32.58 -8.31
C ARG A 445 2.29 33.08 -9.55
N ASP A 446 3.03 33.59 -10.53
CA ASP A 446 2.53 33.97 -11.86
C ASP A 446 1.46 35.08 -11.85
N GLY A 447 1.47 35.95 -10.83
CA GLY A 447 0.43 36.96 -10.61
C GLY A 447 -0.82 36.44 -9.90
N GLN A 448 -0.81 35.19 -9.44
CA GLN A 448 -1.90 34.53 -8.74
C GLN A 448 -1.52 34.17 -7.29
N TYR A 449 -2.55 33.95 -6.49
CA TYR A 449 -2.49 33.39 -5.14
C TYR A 449 -3.16 32.02 -5.12
N TRP A 450 -2.44 31.00 -4.66
CA TRP A 450 -2.89 29.62 -4.55
C TRP A 450 -2.89 29.20 -3.07
N ILE A 451 -4.03 28.71 -2.55
CA ILE A 451 -4.11 28.13 -1.21
C ILE A 451 -4.02 26.61 -1.36
N THR A 452 -2.96 26.02 -0.79
CA THR A 452 -2.46 24.69 -1.14
C THR A 452 -2.17 23.83 0.09
N GLN A 453 -2.25 22.51 -0.05
CA GLN A 453 -1.87 21.58 1.03
C GLN A 453 -0.35 21.60 1.25
N PRO A 454 0.15 21.56 2.50
CA PRO A 454 1.59 21.67 2.77
C PRO A 454 2.43 20.57 2.08
N ALA A 455 1.90 19.36 2.04
CA ALA A 455 2.63 18.17 1.61
C ALA A 455 2.97 18.16 0.10
N ASP A 456 1.98 18.35 -0.77
CA ASP A 456 2.09 18.12 -2.21
C ASP A 456 1.64 19.32 -3.06
N GLU A 457 1.55 20.50 -2.44
CA GLU A 457 1.09 21.77 -3.04
C GLU A 457 -0.26 21.70 -3.77
N ARG A 458 -1.08 20.66 -3.54
CA ARG A 458 -2.40 20.53 -4.16
C ARG A 458 -3.30 21.69 -3.75
N SER A 459 -3.88 22.38 -4.73
CA SER A 459 -4.81 23.48 -4.49
C SER A 459 -6.07 22.99 -3.76
N LEU A 460 -6.35 23.60 -2.60
CA LEU A 460 -7.57 23.37 -1.81
C LEU A 460 -8.80 24.05 -2.44
N VAL A 461 -8.57 25.13 -3.18
CA VAL A 461 -9.55 26.02 -3.81
C VAL A 461 -8.99 26.56 -5.13
N ASP A 462 -9.81 27.22 -5.94
CA ASP A 462 -9.33 27.92 -7.14
C ASP A 462 -8.45 29.13 -6.81
N PRO A 463 -7.45 29.47 -7.64
CA PRO A 463 -6.56 30.60 -7.42
C PRO A 463 -7.26 31.96 -7.54
N ILE A 464 -6.64 33.00 -6.99
CA ILE A 464 -7.08 34.40 -7.10
C ILE A 464 -5.97 35.23 -7.80
N PRO A 465 -6.24 35.87 -8.96
CA PRO A 465 -7.37 35.62 -9.86
C PRO A 465 -7.33 34.19 -10.46
N GLY A 466 -8.40 33.77 -11.12
CA GLY A 466 -8.52 32.43 -11.71
C GLY A 466 -7.59 32.12 -12.88
N TYR A 467 -6.92 33.13 -13.45
CA TYR A 467 -5.99 33.00 -14.59
C TYR A 467 -4.69 33.79 -14.34
N PRO A 468 -3.52 33.34 -14.85
CA PRO A 468 -2.25 34.05 -14.69
C PRO A 468 -2.28 35.50 -15.18
N ASN A 469 -1.87 36.45 -14.34
CA ASN A 469 -1.75 37.86 -14.68
C ASN A 469 -0.84 38.60 -13.68
N PRO A 470 0.44 38.84 -13.99
CA PRO A 470 1.38 39.53 -13.10
C PRO A 470 0.92 40.91 -12.60
N ALA A 471 0.02 41.60 -13.31
CA ALA A 471 -0.55 42.87 -12.88
C ALA A 471 -1.69 42.73 -11.84
N ALA A 472 -2.07 41.52 -11.45
CA ALA A 472 -3.15 41.24 -10.52
C ALA A 472 -2.69 41.11 -9.05
N TYR A 473 -1.40 41.29 -8.74
CA TYR A 473 -0.95 41.50 -7.36
C TYR A 473 -1.42 42.86 -6.85
N THR A 474 -2.62 42.88 -6.28
CA THR A 474 -3.29 44.04 -5.68
C THR A 474 -3.70 43.73 -4.25
N LEU A 475 -3.81 44.78 -3.41
CA LEU A 475 -4.33 44.65 -2.04
C LEU A 475 -5.78 44.13 -2.01
N GLU A 476 -6.57 44.37 -3.06
CA GLU A 476 -7.93 43.82 -3.21
C GLU A 476 -7.91 42.29 -3.35
N ASN A 477 -7.09 41.75 -4.25
CA ASN A 477 -6.94 40.30 -4.42
C ASN A 477 -6.33 39.65 -3.18
N ALA A 478 -5.33 40.29 -2.55
CA ALA A 478 -4.78 39.83 -1.28
C ALA A 478 -5.83 39.82 -0.14
N THR A 479 -6.71 40.83 -0.08
CA THR A 479 -7.83 40.89 0.87
C THR A 479 -8.86 39.77 0.60
N LEU A 480 -9.13 39.43 -0.66
CA LEU A 480 -10.01 38.31 -1.01
C LEU A 480 -9.40 36.96 -0.58
N VAL A 481 -8.09 36.78 -0.76
CA VAL A 481 -7.35 35.59 -0.28
C VAL A 481 -7.36 35.49 1.24
N SER A 482 -7.09 36.60 1.93
CA SER A 482 -7.16 36.71 3.40
C SER A 482 -8.52 36.27 3.92
N ARG A 483 -9.62 36.83 3.37
CA ARG A 483 -11.01 36.42 3.70
C ARG A 483 -11.29 34.95 3.41
N ARG A 484 -10.71 34.38 2.34
CA ARG A 484 -10.86 32.96 2.00
C ARG A 484 -10.13 32.05 2.98
N LEU A 485 -8.97 32.46 3.49
CA LEU A 485 -8.29 31.75 4.58
C LEU A 485 -9.09 31.82 5.89
N GLU A 486 -9.69 32.96 6.23
CA GLU A 486 -10.60 33.06 7.39
C GLU A 486 -11.83 32.15 7.25
N HIS A 487 -12.37 32.04 6.03
CA HIS A 487 -13.51 31.16 5.72
C HIS A 487 -13.17 29.67 5.92
N ILE A 488 -12.05 29.23 5.34
CA ILE A 488 -11.48 27.89 5.54
C ILE A 488 -11.22 27.62 7.04
N ALA A 489 -10.70 28.60 7.78
CA ALA A 489 -10.45 28.48 9.22
C ALA A 489 -11.75 28.29 10.03
N ARG A 490 -12.83 29.05 9.74
CA ARG A 490 -14.13 28.88 10.40
C ARG A 490 -14.72 27.49 10.17
N TRP A 491 -14.70 26.99 8.93
CA TRP A 491 -15.20 25.65 8.60
C TRP A 491 -14.44 24.56 9.37
N HIS A 492 -13.11 24.63 9.43
CA HIS A 492 -12.29 23.72 10.24
C HIS A 492 -12.59 23.81 11.74
N ASN A 493 -12.96 25.00 12.25
CA ASN A 493 -13.33 25.19 13.64
C ASN A 493 -14.71 24.59 13.96
N ILE A 494 -15.68 24.61 13.03
CA ILE A 494 -16.98 23.93 13.21
C ILE A 494 -16.80 22.39 13.16
N ILE A 495 -15.93 21.86 12.28
CA ILE A 495 -15.55 20.43 12.34
C ILE A 495 -14.86 20.10 13.67
N GLN A 496 -14.01 20.98 14.19
CA GLN A 496 -13.34 20.80 15.49
C GLN A 496 -14.19 21.19 16.71
N PHE A 497 -15.45 21.64 16.55
CA PHE A 497 -16.37 21.81 17.68
C PHE A 497 -16.44 20.51 18.48
N ALA A 498 -16.11 20.62 19.77
CA ALA A 498 -15.97 19.53 20.69
C ALA A 498 -16.80 19.84 21.93
N ASN A 499 -17.48 18.82 22.45
CA ASN A 499 -18.36 18.93 23.60
C ASN A 499 -17.62 19.57 24.79
N PRO A 500 -18.30 20.34 25.66
CA PRO A 500 -17.71 20.75 26.92
C PRO A 500 -17.26 19.52 27.70
N ALA A 501 -16.05 19.57 28.24
CA ALA A 501 -15.47 18.53 29.09
C ALA A 501 -16.38 18.14 30.29
N THR A 502 -17.30 19.04 30.63
CA THR A 502 -18.27 19.04 31.73
C THR A 502 -19.68 18.57 31.33
N SER A 503 -19.91 18.07 30.12
CA SER A 503 -21.25 17.68 29.64
C SER A 503 -21.82 16.42 30.32
N ASP A 504 -23.13 16.45 30.61
CA ASP A 504 -23.94 15.33 31.11
C ASP A 504 -24.82 14.68 30.02
N ILE A 505 -24.96 15.24 28.83
CA ILE A 505 -25.54 14.46 27.72
C ILE A 505 -24.59 13.28 27.41
N LYS A 506 -25.12 12.07 27.39
CA LYS A 506 -24.38 10.88 26.95
C LYS A 506 -24.45 10.81 25.42
N PRO A 507 -23.40 10.36 24.71
CA PRO A 507 -23.52 10.05 23.29
C PRO A 507 -24.73 9.14 22.99
N ASP A 508 -25.02 8.15 23.82
CA ASP A 508 -26.15 7.24 23.59
C ASP A 508 -27.52 7.81 24.00
N ASP A 509 -27.59 9.05 24.52
CA ASP A 509 -28.87 9.73 24.79
C ASP A 509 -29.58 10.18 23.50
N VAL A 510 -28.83 10.39 22.39
CA VAL A 510 -29.39 10.69 21.06
C VAL A 510 -28.69 9.88 19.98
N GLU A 511 -29.50 9.11 19.26
CA GLU A 511 -29.08 8.38 18.06
C GLU A 511 -29.32 9.22 16.80
N MET A 512 -28.42 9.10 15.82
CA MET A 512 -28.55 9.68 14.48
C MET A 512 -28.41 8.56 13.45
N GLU A 513 -29.53 8.15 12.88
CA GLU A 513 -29.64 7.17 11.81
C GLU A 513 -29.75 7.89 10.46
N ILE A 514 -29.09 7.34 9.44
CA ILE A 514 -29.18 7.80 8.05
C ILE A 514 -29.92 6.72 7.28
N VAL A 515 -31.20 6.98 7.01
CA VAL A 515 -32.05 6.10 6.20
C VAL A 515 -31.89 6.49 4.73
N ILE A 516 -31.53 5.55 3.88
CA ILE A 516 -31.40 5.80 2.43
C ILE A 516 -32.71 5.41 1.77
N LEU A 517 -33.38 6.39 1.14
CA LEU A 517 -34.69 6.25 0.50
C LEU A 517 -34.56 5.95 -1.01
N SER A 518 -33.50 6.44 -1.66
CA SER A 518 -33.15 6.11 -3.04
C SER A 518 -31.64 6.18 -3.29
N GLY A 519 -31.20 5.60 -4.41
CA GLY A 519 -29.79 5.42 -4.74
C GLY A 519 -29.21 4.12 -4.17
N ASN A 520 -27.99 3.77 -4.60
CA ASN A 520 -27.32 2.54 -4.19
C ASN A 520 -26.50 2.78 -2.92
N GLN A 521 -26.72 2.00 -1.86
CA GLN A 521 -25.86 1.97 -0.68
C GLN A 521 -24.73 0.95 -0.85
N GLU A 522 -23.49 1.33 -0.51
CA GLU A 522 -22.35 0.40 -0.44
C GLU A 522 -22.50 -0.56 0.76
N THR A 523 -23.31 -1.61 0.58
CA THR A 523 -23.62 -2.63 1.59
C THR A 523 -22.59 -3.76 1.59
N ALA A 524 -21.39 -3.49 2.11
CA ALA A 524 -20.41 -4.54 2.40
C ALA A 524 -20.92 -5.43 3.56
N PRO A 525 -21.01 -6.77 3.40
CA PRO A 525 -21.78 -7.62 4.32
C PRO A 525 -21.39 -7.56 5.81
N ASP A 526 -20.11 -7.34 6.13
CA ASP A 526 -19.61 -7.36 7.52
C ASP A 526 -18.51 -6.29 7.73
N ARG A 527 -18.75 -5.02 7.38
CA ARG A 527 -17.90 -3.88 7.77
C ARG A 527 -18.78 -2.71 8.20
N ALA A 528 -18.79 -2.38 9.50
CA ALA A 528 -19.41 -1.16 10.00
C ALA A 528 -18.51 0.03 9.70
N PHE A 529 -18.86 0.80 8.66
CA PHE A 529 -18.01 1.88 8.18
C PHE A 529 -18.00 3.10 9.11
N SER A 530 -16.85 3.78 9.16
CA SER A 530 -16.68 5.12 9.72
C SER A 530 -17.27 6.25 8.86
N GLU A 531 -17.83 5.90 7.70
CA GLU A 531 -18.17 6.73 6.55
C GLU A 531 -19.40 6.10 5.88
N VAL A 532 -20.47 6.85 5.61
CA VAL A 532 -21.60 6.32 4.81
C VAL A 532 -21.35 6.66 3.35
N ARG A 533 -21.49 5.68 2.45
CA ARG A 533 -21.24 5.87 1.02
C ARG A 533 -22.47 5.51 0.19
N VAL A 534 -22.89 6.48 -0.62
CA VAL A 534 -24.10 6.45 -1.44
C VAL A 534 -23.76 6.80 -2.89
N GLU A 535 -24.36 6.07 -3.83
CA GLU A 535 -24.14 6.23 -5.26
C GLU A 535 -25.47 6.57 -5.97
N TYR A 536 -25.38 7.45 -6.96
CA TYR A 536 -26.49 7.78 -7.85
C TYR A 536 -27.00 6.53 -8.60
N SER A 537 -28.32 6.41 -8.80
CA SER A 537 -28.86 5.44 -9.78
C SER A 537 -28.96 6.08 -11.17
N TYR A 538 -28.87 5.28 -12.24
CA TYR A 538 -29.07 5.74 -13.62
C TYR A 538 -30.40 5.19 -14.14
N GLU A 539 -31.41 6.05 -14.25
CA GLU A 539 -32.79 5.67 -14.54
C GLU A 539 -33.43 6.65 -15.53
N ASN A 540 -34.18 6.14 -16.50
CA ASN A 540 -34.87 6.94 -17.53
C ASN A 540 -33.94 7.89 -18.31
N ASP A 541 -32.73 7.42 -18.60
CA ASP A 541 -31.63 8.18 -19.23
C ASP A 541 -31.21 9.46 -18.48
N ALA A 542 -31.34 9.45 -17.14
CA ALA A 542 -30.81 10.48 -16.26
C ALA A 542 -30.21 9.89 -14.97
N TRP A 543 -29.15 10.54 -14.48
CA TRP A 543 -28.57 10.29 -13.17
C TRP A 543 -29.49 10.81 -12.06
N GLN A 544 -30.09 9.92 -11.29
CA GLN A 544 -30.89 10.23 -10.10
C GLN A 544 -29.97 10.32 -8.89
N PHE A 545 -30.00 11.45 -8.17
CA PHE A 545 -29.24 11.60 -6.93
C PHE A 545 -29.81 10.70 -5.82
N PRO A 546 -28.96 10.20 -4.90
CA PRO A 546 -29.45 9.49 -3.72
C PRO A 546 -30.26 10.46 -2.83
N ILE A 547 -31.45 10.02 -2.42
CA ILE A 547 -32.27 10.67 -1.40
C ILE A 547 -32.05 9.92 -0.10
N ILE A 548 -31.73 10.67 0.95
CA ILE A 548 -31.62 10.14 2.31
C ILE A 548 -32.51 10.94 3.26
N GLN A 549 -32.76 10.35 4.41
CA GLN A 549 -33.52 10.92 5.50
C GLN A 549 -32.74 10.73 6.80
N ILE A 550 -32.58 11.80 7.58
CA ILE A 550 -31.98 11.70 8.92
C ILE A 550 -33.10 11.43 9.92
N LYS A 551 -32.94 10.35 10.70
CA LYS A 551 -33.78 10.07 11.86
C LYS A 551 -32.99 10.34 13.13
N LEU A 552 -33.58 11.09 14.05
CA LEU A 552 -33.04 11.35 15.39
C LEU A 552 -33.96 10.71 16.43
N THR A 553 -33.40 9.93 17.35
CA THR A 553 -34.15 9.28 18.44
C THR A 553 -33.54 9.64 19.78
N ASN A 554 -34.35 10.23 20.69
CA ASN A 554 -33.93 10.61 22.04
C ASN A 554 -34.12 9.42 23.00
N HIS A 555 -33.06 8.64 23.20
CA HIS A 555 -33.03 7.52 24.12
C HIS A 555 -32.94 7.92 25.60
N SER A 556 -32.82 9.21 25.94
CA SER A 556 -32.72 9.66 27.32
C SER A 556 -34.08 9.68 28.06
N HIS A 557 -34.03 10.12 29.32
CA HIS A 557 -35.21 10.45 30.13
C HIS A 557 -35.48 11.98 30.24
N LYS A 558 -34.65 12.82 29.61
CA LYS A 558 -34.79 14.28 29.56
C LYS A 558 -35.31 14.72 28.18
N ALA A 559 -35.97 15.88 28.11
CA ALA A 559 -36.18 16.52 26.82
C ALA A 559 -34.84 17.12 26.35
N LEU A 560 -34.55 17.02 25.07
CA LEU A 560 -33.32 17.49 24.44
C LEU A 560 -33.66 18.33 23.22
N TYR A 561 -32.77 19.25 22.89
CA TYR A 561 -32.86 20.16 21.76
C TYR A 561 -31.78 19.77 20.76
N CYS A 562 -32.12 19.59 19.49
CA CYS A 562 -31.21 19.05 18.47
C CYS A 562 -31.25 19.88 17.19
N ASN A 563 -30.15 19.91 16.44
CA ASN A 563 -30.20 20.19 14.99
C ASN A 563 -28.97 19.57 14.30
N VAL A 564 -29.03 19.39 12.98
CA VAL A 564 -27.93 18.81 12.19
C VAL A 564 -27.46 19.85 11.17
N LEU A 565 -26.15 20.10 11.17
CA LEU A 565 -25.47 20.89 10.15
C LEU A 565 -25.06 20.00 8.98
N ASP A 566 -25.09 20.50 7.75
CA ASP A 566 -24.37 19.92 6.62
C ASP A 566 -23.11 20.75 6.31
N LEU A 567 -21.93 20.12 6.39
CA LEU A 567 -20.64 20.73 6.09
C LEU A 567 -20.03 20.10 4.84
N SER A 568 -20.11 20.80 3.70
CA SER A 568 -19.66 20.26 2.41
C SER A 568 -18.21 20.62 2.05
N GLU A 569 -17.61 19.86 1.14
CA GLU A 569 -16.24 20.06 0.62
C GLU A 569 -16.02 21.42 -0.12
N SER A 570 -17.08 22.20 -0.39
CA SER A 570 -16.99 23.61 -0.83
C SER A 570 -16.87 24.62 0.33
N TYR A 571 -16.59 24.16 1.55
CA TYR A 571 -16.53 24.92 2.80
C TYR A 571 -17.85 25.57 3.24
N THR A 572 -18.97 25.25 2.59
CA THR A 572 -20.32 25.68 2.99
C THR A 572 -20.70 25.02 4.32
N VAL A 573 -21.50 25.73 5.13
CA VAL A 573 -22.21 25.16 6.27
C VAL A 573 -23.67 25.60 6.19
N ASP A 574 -24.58 24.64 6.08
CA ASP A 574 -26.03 24.85 5.97
C ASP A 574 -26.78 24.08 7.07
N VAL A 575 -28.04 24.46 7.34
CA VAL A 575 -28.97 23.72 8.23
C VAL A 575 -30.21 23.23 7.43
N PRO A 576 -30.08 22.21 6.55
CA PRO A 576 -31.12 21.88 5.57
C PRO A 576 -32.19 20.88 6.05
N PHE A 577 -32.01 20.21 7.19
CA PHE A 577 -32.74 18.97 7.50
C PHE A 577 -34.14 19.13 8.12
N PHE A 578 -34.47 20.30 8.69
CA PHE A 578 -35.70 20.52 9.46
C PHE A 578 -36.28 21.94 9.24
N ASP A 579 -37.57 22.14 9.49
CA ASP A 579 -38.26 23.44 9.33
C ASP A 579 -37.65 24.55 10.21
N ALA A 580 -37.16 24.19 11.39
CA ALA A 580 -36.48 25.09 12.29
C ALA A 580 -34.97 25.13 11.98
N LYS A 581 -34.45 26.33 11.70
CA LYS A 581 -33.00 26.58 11.74
C LYS A 581 -32.45 26.72 13.17
N SER A 582 -33.33 27.05 14.13
CA SER A 582 -33.04 26.82 15.55
C SER A 582 -33.24 25.35 15.93
N SER A 583 -32.86 24.96 17.14
CA SER A 583 -32.93 23.59 17.60
C SER A 583 -34.38 23.06 17.71
N ILE A 584 -34.66 21.89 17.12
CA ILE A 584 -35.90 21.16 17.33
C ILE A 584 -35.91 20.46 18.69
N ARG A 585 -37.05 20.47 19.38
CA ARG A 585 -37.19 19.90 20.73
C ARG A 585 -37.75 18.47 20.69
N LEU A 586 -36.91 17.49 21.01
CA LEU A 586 -37.24 16.09 21.23
C LEU A 586 -37.59 15.82 22.70
N ALA A 587 -38.81 15.35 22.98
CA ALA A 587 -39.17 14.81 24.29
C ALA A 587 -38.43 13.49 24.58
N ALA A 588 -38.44 13.07 25.84
CA ALA A 588 -37.85 11.81 26.27
C ALA A 588 -38.53 10.63 25.56
N LYS A 589 -37.74 9.74 24.93
CA LYS A 589 -38.23 8.61 24.11
C LYS A 589 -39.04 9.00 22.86
N GLU A 590 -38.91 10.25 22.41
CA GLU A 590 -39.44 10.71 21.11
C GLU A 590 -38.44 10.43 19.98
N GLU A 591 -38.96 10.25 18.77
CA GLU A 591 -38.19 10.22 17.53
C GLU A 591 -38.74 11.24 16.54
N VAL A 592 -37.86 11.81 15.73
CA VAL A 592 -38.18 12.79 14.69
C VAL A 592 -37.36 12.48 13.43
N THR A 593 -37.93 12.79 12.28
CA THR A 593 -37.34 12.47 10.98
C THR A 593 -37.27 13.74 10.13
N SER A 594 -36.19 13.91 9.36
CA SER A 594 -36.02 15.02 8.43
C SER A 594 -37.05 14.98 7.30
N PHE A 595 -37.07 16.02 6.47
CA PHE A 595 -37.76 15.99 5.18
C PHE A 595 -37.37 14.76 4.36
N ASP A 596 -38.32 14.25 3.58
CA ASP A 596 -38.31 12.99 2.84
C ASP A 596 -37.62 13.07 1.46
N HIS A 597 -37.10 14.24 1.08
CA HIS A 597 -36.60 14.54 -0.27
C HIS A 597 -35.23 15.26 -0.28
N ILE A 598 -34.36 15.03 0.72
CA ILE A 598 -33.05 15.69 0.78
C ILE A 598 -32.08 15.00 -0.19
N GLY A 599 -31.93 15.61 -1.35
CA GLY A 599 -31.14 15.09 -2.47
C GLY A 599 -29.66 15.45 -2.38
N PHE A 600 -28.79 14.44 -2.36
CA PHE A 600 -27.35 14.64 -2.21
C PHE A 600 -26.65 14.71 -3.56
N ILE A 601 -26.32 15.95 -3.97
CA ILE A 601 -25.88 16.28 -5.33
C ILE A 601 -24.38 16.55 -5.36
N VAL A 602 -23.65 15.83 -6.24
CA VAL A 602 -22.31 16.25 -6.69
C VAL A 602 -22.48 17.43 -7.65
N PRO A 603 -22.00 18.65 -7.30
CA PRO A 603 -22.24 19.85 -8.12
C PRO A 603 -21.73 19.71 -9.55
N ASP A 604 -22.54 20.08 -10.55
CA ASP A 604 -22.21 19.86 -11.96
C ASP A 604 -20.87 20.45 -12.38
N ILE A 605 -20.49 21.62 -11.84
CA ILE A 605 -19.20 22.26 -12.12
C ILE A 605 -17.99 21.42 -11.64
N TYR A 606 -18.13 20.63 -10.57
CA TYR A 606 -17.08 19.71 -10.12
C TYR A 606 -17.13 18.39 -10.88
N TRP A 607 -18.33 17.89 -11.21
CA TRP A 607 -18.49 16.69 -12.02
C TRP A 607 -17.97 16.87 -13.46
N GLN A 608 -18.14 18.05 -14.04
CA GLN A 608 -17.57 18.49 -15.32
C GLN A 608 -16.04 18.70 -15.27
N GLN A 609 -15.47 18.93 -14.08
CA GLN A 609 -14.01 18.89 -13.84
C GLN A 609 -13.50 17.44 -13.64
N GLY A 610 -14.38 16.45 -13.79
CA GLY A 610 -14.09 15.03 -13.62
C GLY A 610 -13.99 14.57 -12.17
N ARG A 611 -14.56 15.31 -11.20
CA ARG A 611 -14.78 14.74 -9.87
C ARG A 611 -15.91 13.72 -9.93
N THR A 612 -15.73 12.58 -9.28
CA THR A 612 -16.79 11.55 -9.15
C THR A 612 -17.14 11.24 -7.70
N GLU A 613 -16.35 11.75 -6.75
CA GLU A 613 -16.63 11.67 -5.32
C GLU A 613 -16.77 13.10 -4.75
N TYR A 614 -17.77 13.29 -3.88
CA TYR A 614 -17.96 14.55 -3.15
C TYR A 614 -18.28 14.23 -1.70
N LYS A 615 -17.61 14.92 -0.76
CA LYS A 615 -17.76 14.62 0.68
C LYS A 615 -18.50 15.72 1.44
N ASN A 616 -19.45 15.28 2.25
CA ASN A 616 -20.15 16.10 3.24
C ASN A 616 -19.93 15.50 4.63
N VAL A 617 -19.95 16.34 5.66
CA VAL A 617 -19.91 15.94 7.06
C VAL A 617 -21.18 16.43 7.72
N PHE A 618 -22.06 15.52 8.14
CA PHE A 618 -23.20 15.90 8.95
C PHE A 618 -22.76 16.02 10.40
N LYS A 619 -23.14 17.12 11.05
CA LYS A 619 -22.83 17.36 12.46
C LYS A 619 -24.08 17.64 13.26
N LEU A 620 -24.52 16.64 14.01
CA LEU A 620 -25.56 16.76 15.03
C LEU A 620 -25.00 17.59 16.20
N ILE A 621 -25.72 18.63 16.58
CA ILE A 621 -25.59 19.33 17.86
C ILE A 621 -26.80 18.92 18.72
N VAL A 622 -26.57 18.56 19.98
CA VAL A 622 -27.60 18.25 20.99
C VAL A 622 -27.36 19.13 22.21
N SER A 623 -28.41 19.72 22.77
CA SER A 623 -28.36 20.54 23.99
C SER A 623 -29.51 20.20 24.94
N THR A 624 -29.33 20.54 26.21
CA THR A 624 -30.39 20.62 27.23
C THR A 624 -31.30 21.85 27.09
N THR A 625 -30.86 22.85 26.32
CA THR A 625 -31.51 24.16 26.11
C THR A 625 -31.70 24.46 24.62
N GLU A 626 -32.64 25.35 24.30
CA GLU A 626 -32.85 25.83 22.92
C GLU A 626 -31.65 26.67 22.44
N PHE A 627 -31.22 26.46 21.20
CA PHE A 627 -30.09 27.16 20.56
C PHE A 627 -30.37 27.49 19.09
N ASP A 628 -29.64 28.42 18.49
CA ASP A 628 -29.81 28.81 17.08
C ASP A 628 -28.67 28.30 16.19
N ALA A 629 -28.91 27.19 15.48
CA ALA A 629 -27.91 26.60 14.58
C ALA A 629 -27.61 27.48 13.35
N SER A 630 -28.49 28.45 13.00
CA SER A 630 -28.24 29.40 11.91
C SER A 630 -27.05 30.34 12.17
N LEU A 631 -26.64 30.47 13.44
CA LEU A 631 -25.44 31.21 13.84
C LEU A 631 -24.13 30.64 13.27
N LEU A 632 -24.16 29.40 12.79
CA LEU A 632 -23.04 28.70 12.14
C LEU A 632 -23.12 28.70 10.60
N GLU A 633 -24.21 29.17 10.00
CA GLU A 633 -24.34 29.14 8.54
C GLU A 633 -23.31 30.04 7.85
N GLN A 634 -22.69 29.51 6.80
CA GLN A 634 -21.87 30.27 5.88
C GLN A 634 -22.01 29.73 4.47
N ASP A 635 -22.21 30.64 3.50
CA ASP A 635 -22.06 30.35 2.07
C ASP A 635 -20.71 29.64 1.80
N GLY A 636 -20.56 28.88 0.73
CA GLY A 636 -19.23 28.36 0.33
C GLY A 636 -18.23 29.48 0.00
N ILE A 637 -16.94 29.15 -0.15
CA ILE A 637 -15.69 29.89 -0.51
C ILE A 637 -15.70 31.42 -0.86
N ASN A 638 -16.79 31.98 -1.37
CA ASN A 638 -17.03 33.41 -1.53
C ASN A 638 -17.28 34.11 -0.17
N PRO A 639 -17.09 35.44 -0.08
CA PRO A 639 -17.27 36.17 1.18
C PRO A 639 -18.77 36.26 1.57
N SER A 640 -19.17 35.41 2.51
CA SER A 640 -20.49 35.38 3.13
C SER A 640 -20.87 36.71 3.79
N LYS A 641 -22.17 36.97 3.95
CA LYS A 641 -22.64 38.10 4.78
C LYS A 641 -22.45 37.78 6.25
N LEU A 642 -21.96 38.73 7.04
CA LEU A 642 -21.93 38.63 8.50
C LEU A 642 -23.37 38.68 9.04
N ASN A 643 -23.86 37.54 9.52
CA ASN A 643 -25.11 37.47 10.28
C ASN A 643 -24.90 38.09 11.67
N LEU A 644 -25.14 39.41 11.76
CA LEU A 644 -25.07 40.15 13.01
C LEU A 644 -26.27 39.82 13.91
N TYR A 645 -26.08 38.92 14.86
CA TYR A 645 -27.05 38.64 15.90
C TYR A 645 -27.18 39.83 16.86
N SER A 646 -28.41 40.16 17.29
CA SER A 646 -28.71 41.34 18.12
C SER A 646 -29.66 41.07 19.30
N GLY A 647 -29.67 39.85 19.84
CA GLY A 647 -30.44 39.48 21.03
C GLY A 647 -29.65 39.66 22.34
N ASP A 648 -30.30 40.22 23.37
CA ASP A 648 -29.65 40.58 24.65
C ASP A 648 -29.30 39.40 25.59
N LYS A 649 -29.63 38.15 25.23
CA LYS A 649 -29.42 36.96 26.07
C LYS A 649 -29.05 35.72 25.26
N LEU A 650 -27.76 35.49 25.09
CA LEU A 650 -27.21 34.22 24.57
C LEU A 650 -26.83 33.28 25.71
N GLY A 651 -27.12 31.98 25.52
CA GLY A 651 -26.50 30.89 26.28
C GLY A 651 -25.05 30.66 25.84
N SER A 652 -24.29 29.92 26.65
CA SER A 652 -22.91 29.51 26.34
C SER A 652 -22.69 28.81 24.99
N LEU A 653 -23.65 28.03 24.49
CA LEU A 653 -23.56 27.40 23.17
C LEU A 653 -23.68 28.45 22.05
N ASP A 654 -24.71 29.30 22.09
CA ASP A 654 -24.87 30.39 21.10
C ASP A 654 -23.69 31.37 21.13
N CYS A 655 -23.12 31.67 22.32
CA CYS A 655 -21.90 32.45 22.44
C CYS A 655 -20.74 31.88 21.61
N LEU A 656 -20.52 30.57 21.71
CA LEU A 656 -19.47 29.87 20.98
C LEU A 656 -19.73 29.89 19.47
N MET A 657 -21.00 29.74 19.06
CA MET A 657 -21.42 29.81 17.65
C MET A 657 -21.20 31.22 17.06
N VAL A 658 -21.65 32.28 17.73
CA VAL A 658 -21.33 33.67 17.33
C VAL A 658 -19.81 33.91 17.36
N GLY A 659 -19.09 33.28 18.30
CA GLY A 659 -17.63 33.30 18.39
C GLY A 659 -16.91 32.73 17.16
N VAL A 660 -17.52 31.82 16.39
CA VAL A 660 -16.96 31.34 15.10
C VAL A 660 -17.00 32.44 14.06
N ASN A 661 -18.09 33.22 13.98
CA ASN A 661 -18.28 34.22 12.94
C ASN A 661 -17.77 35.63 13.32
N SER A 662 -17.55 35.89 14.62
CA SER A 662 -17.07 37.19 15.12
C SER A 662 -15.55 37.26 15.29
N ARG A 663 -14.99 38.46 15.11
CA ARG A 663 -13.64 38.86 15.58
C ARG A 663 -13.65 39.51 16.98
N GLU A 664 -14.82 39.64 17.62
CA GLU A 664 -14.97 40.21 18.96
C GLU A 664 -15.26 39.11 20.00
N ALA A 665 -14.78 39.30 21.24
CA ALA A 665 -14.98 38.35 22.33
C ALA A 665 -16.42 38.41 22.87
N VAL A 666 -17.24 37.42 22.49
CA VAL A 666 -18.63 37.28 22.93
C VAL A 666 -18.67 36.86 24.41
N ARG A 667 -19.22 37.70 25.29
CA ARG A 667 -19.47 37.35 26.70
C ARG A 667 -20.92 36.91 26.91
N CYS A 668 -21.10 35.75 27.52
CA CYS A 668 -22.42 35.19 27.80
C CYS A 668 -23.14 35.91 28.94
N ARG A 669 -24.47 35.96 28.86
CA ARG A 669 -25.35 36.56 29.88
C ARG A 669 -26.66 35.77 30.08
N GLY A 670 -26.83 34.66 29.39
CA GLY A 670 -27.91 33.69 29.58
C GLY A 670 -27.51 32.56 30.53
N ASN A 671 -27.93 31.35 30.20
CA ASN A 671 -27.65 30.14 30.96
C ASN A 671 -26.33 29.47 30.52
N TYR A 672 -25.85 28.52 31.34
CA TYR A 672 -24.91 27.50 30.90
C TYR A 672 -25.70 26.35 30.26
N ASP A 673 -25.31 26.00 29.04
CA ASP A 673 -25.92 24.97 28.22
C ASP A 673 -25.08 23.70 28.34
N ASP A 674 -25.68 22.60 28.82
CA ASP A 674 -25.10 21.26 28.66
C ASP A 674 -25.39 20.79 27.23
N TRP A 675 -24.34 20.55 26.43
CA TRP A 675 -24.45 20.17 25.01
C TRP A 675 -23.39 19.14 24.57
N LEU A 676 -23.70 18.37 23.53
CA LEU A 676 -22.76 17.49 22.83
C LEU A 676 -22.87 17.63 21.30
N THR A 677 -21.91 17.01 20.61
CA THR A 677 -21.96 16.81 19.16
C THR A 677 -21.69 15.35 18.78
N LYS A 678 -22.26 14.93 17.65
CA LYS A 678 -21.86 13.75 16.89
C LYS A 678 -21.65 14.15 15.44
N GLN A 679 -20.81 13.43 14.71
CA GLN A 679 -20.60 13.68 13.29
C GLN A 679 -20.39 12.40 12.49
N VAL A 680 -20.72 12.45 11.20
CA VAL A 680 -20.59 11.34 10.26
C VAL A 680 -20.23 11.89 8.88
N THR A 681 -19.25 11.28 8.22
CA THR A 681 -18.88 11.64 6.84
C THR A 681 -19.75 10.86 5.86
N ILE A 682 -20.32 11.56 4.89
CA ILE A 682 -20.98 10.99 3.72
C ILE A 682 -20.06 11.17 2.51
N THR A 683 -19.81 10.11 1.75
CA THR A 683 -19.26 10.22 0.39
C THR A 683 -20.36 9.93 -0.62
N ILE A 684 -20.63 10.91 -1.48
CA ILE A 684 -21.56 10.84 -2.60
C ILE A 684 -20.77 10.44 -3.84
N VAL A 685 -21.19 9.40 -4.55
CA VAL A 685 -20.57 8.93 -5.79
C VAL A 685 -21.48 9.24 -6.98
N ARG A 686 -20.99 10.04 -7.93
CA ARG A 686 -21.63 10.30 -9.22
C ARG A 686 -20.66 9.89 -10.34
N PRO A 687 -20.81 8.69 -10.92
CA PRO A 687 -19.96 8.24 -12.01
C PRO A 687 -20.02 9.17 -13.23
N GLN A 688 -19.03 9.06 -14.12
CA GLN A 688 -19.04 9.78 -15.40
C GLN A 688 -19.96 9.07 -16.41
N GLU A 689 -20.66 9.84 -17.25
CA GLU A 689 -21.55 9.28 -18.28
C GLU A 689 -20.77 8.44 -19.31
N ALA A 690 -21.22 7.19 -19.49
CA ALA A 690 -20.60 6.26 -20.42
C ALA A 690 -21.08 6.51 -21.85
N GLN A 691 -20.18 7.12 -22.64
CA GLN A 691 -20.37 7.46 -24.05
C GLN A 691 -20.22 6.21 -24.92
N SER A 692 -21.07 6.01 -25.94
CA SER A 692 -20.88 4.89 -26.87
C SER A 692 -19.62 5.10 -27.71
N ILE A 693 -18.81 4.04 -27.90
CA ILE A 693 -17.72 4.04 -28.88
C ILE A 693 -18.34 4.07 -30.29
N GLN A 694 -17.85 4.98 -31.13
CA GLN A 694 -18.37 5.21 -32.48
C GLN A 694 -17.54 4.45 -33.52
N SER A 695 -18.10 4.27 -34.71
CA SER A 695 -17.44 3.52 -35.81
C SER A 695 -16.79 4.43 -36.88
N ASP A 696 -17.09 5.72 -36.87
CA ASP A 696 -16.71 6.69 -37.91
C ASP A 696 -16.05 7.99 -37.39
N HIS A 697 -16.21 8.34 -36.11
CA HIS A 697 -15.61 9.54 -35.48
C HIS A 697 -15.08 9.27 -34.06
N SER A 698 -14.20 10.14 -33.53
CA SER A 698 -13.65 9.96 -32.18
C SER A 698 -14.66 10.34 -31.09
N THR A 699 -14.78 9.52 -30.04
CA THR A 699 -15.52 9.82 -28.81
C THR A 699 -14.62 10.63 -27.87
N LEU A 700 -15.06 11.82 -27.44
CA LEU A 700 -14.31 12.69 -26.53
C LEU A 700 -14.79 12.54 -25.09
N LEU A 701 -13.86 12.35 -24.16
CA LEU A 701 -14.10 12.27 -22.71
C LEU A 701 -13.37 13.42 -22.00
N GLN A 702 -13.93 13.89 -20.88
CA GLN A 702 -13.39 15.00 -20.06
C GLN A 702 -12.91 16.18 -20.90
N HIS A 703 -13.83 16.81 -21.64
CA HIS A 703 -13.57 17.98 -22.48
C HIS A 703 -12.45 17.80 -23.54
N GLY A 704 -12.11 16.56 -23.91
CA GLY A 704 -11.10 16.23 -24.92
C GLY A 704 -9.71 15.89 -24.37
N VAL A 705 -9.58 15.73 -23.04
CA VAL A 705 -8.38 15.18 -22.38
C VAL A 705 -8.10 13.76 -22.85
N VAL A 706 -9.13 12.93 -23.02
CA VAL A 706 -9.04 11.61 -23.63
C VAL A 706 -9.92 11.57 -24.87
N GLU A 707 -9.29 11.31 -26.01
CA GLU A 707 -9.96 11.07 -27.29
C GLU A 707 -9.88 9.57 -27.61
N VAL A 708 -11.02 8.88 -27.59
CA VAL A 708 -11.13 7.48 -27.99
C VAL A 708 -11.40 7.45 -29.49
N GLN A 709 -10.47 6.91 -30.27
CA GLN A 709 -10.59 6.85 -31.73
C GLN A 709 -11.66 5.82 -32.15
N PRO A 710 -12.33 6.02 -33.31
CA PRO A 710 -13.41 5.13 -33.75
C PRO A 710 -12.94 3.69 -33.96
N HIS A 711 -13.82 2.73 -33.68
CA HIS A 711 -13.55 1.31 -33.85
C HIS A 711 -14.72 0.64 -34.60
N PRO A 712 -14.49 0.03 -35.79
CA PRO A 712 -15.57 -0.31 -36.73
C PRO A 712 -16.42 -1.52 -36.32
N SER A 713 -16.09 -2.19 -35.21
CA SER A 713 -16.80 -3.40 -34.76
C SER A 713 -16.89 -3.57 -33.24
N LEU A 714 -16.49 -2.58 -32.44
CA LEU A 714 -16.57 -2.65 -30.97
C LEU A 714 -17.83 -1.95 -30.49
N GLN A 715 -18.85 -2.72 -30.13
CA GLN A 715 -20.04 -2.22 -29.44
C GLN A 715 -19.77 -2.27 -27.93
N ALA A 716 -19.50 -1.09 -27.36
CA ALA A 716 -19.28 -0.84 -25.94
C ALA A 716 -19.54 0.64 -25.62
N LYS A 717 -19.82 0.94 -24.35
CA LYS A 717 -19.74 2.30 -23.79
C LYS A 717 -18.41 2.49 -23.08
N VAL A 718 -17.94 3.73 -23.00
CA VAL A 718 -16.66 4.12 -22.41
C VAL A 718 -16.81 5.36 -21.53
N ASN A 719 -16.20 5.30 -20.35
CA ASN A 719 -16.15 6.36 -19.34
C ASN A 719 -14.78 6.35 -18.63
N LEU A 720 -14.56 7.31 -17.74
CA LEU A 720 -13.39 7.39 -16.88
C LEU A 720 -13.81 7.24 -15.41
N THR A 721 -13.02 6.50 -14.64
CA THR A 721 -13.21 6.24 -13.20
C THR A 721 -11.84 6.30 -12.47
N SER A 722 -11.84 6.00 -11.17
CA SER A 722 -10.67 6.03 -10.28
C SER A 722 -10.29 4.64 -9.78
N VAL A 723 -9.03 4.46 -9.36
CA VAL A 723 -8.60 3.20 -8.68
C VAL A 723 -9.40 2.92 -7.40
N SER A 724 -9.88 3.95 -6.67
CA SER A 724 -10.72 3.77 -5.48
C SER A 724 -12.05 3.07 -5.79
N GLN A 725 -12.67 3.41 -6.92
CA GLN A 725 -13.93 2.83 -7.38
C GLN A 725 -13.69 1.44 -7.98
N ALA A 726 -12.75 1.32 -8.91
CA ALA A 726 -12.48 0.04 -9.58
C ALA A 726 -11.99 -1.05 -8.60
N SER A 727 -11.06 -0.73 -7.68
CA SER A 727 -10.55 -1.74 -6.73
C SER A 727 -11.64 -2.24 -5.79
N LYS A 728 -12.54 -1.37 -5.33
CA LYS A 728 -13.72 -1.76 -4.52
C LYS A 728 -14.65 -2.70 -5.29
N ILE A 729 -15.06 -2.31 -6.50
CA ILE A 729 -15.95 -3.10 -7.37
C ILE A 729 -15.35 -4.47 -7.70
N LEU A 730 -14.01 -4.54 -7.78
CA LEU A 730 -13.24 -5.77 -8.01
C LEU A 730 -12.86 -6.52 -6.71
N GLY A 731 -13.49 -6.21 -5.56
CA GLY A 731 -13.35 -6.98 -4.31
C GLY A 731 -12.23 -6.52 -3.38
N ASN A 732 -11.85 -5.23 -3.41
CA ASN A 732 -10.59 -4.69 -2.88
C ASN A 732 -9.37 -5.32 -3.58
N LEU A 733 -9.40 -5.32 -4.92
CA LEU A 733 -8.37 -5.92 -5.75
C LEU A 733 -7.00 -5.27 -5.54
N ILE A 734 -6.04 -6.05 -5.03
CA ILE A 734 -4.65 -5.63 -4.87
C ILE A 734 -3.96 -5.68 -6.23
N LEU A 735 -3.44 -4.54 -6.69
CA LEU A 735 -2.74 -4.44 -7.98
C LEU A 735 -1.37 -5.15 -7.97
N PRO A 736 -0.77 -5.45 -9.15
CA PRO A 736 0.53 -6.12 -9.26
C PRO A 736 1.63 -5.50 -8.38
N ALA A 737 2.34 -6.32 -7.60
CA ALA A 737 3.38 -5.83 -6.69
C ALA A 737 4.49 -5.07 -7.43
N ILE A 738 4.83 -5.51 -8.64
CA ILE A 738 5.78 -4.85 -9.57
C ILE A 738 5.42 -3.39 -9.88
N LEU A 739 4.13 -3.02 -9.81
CA LEU A 739 3.64 -1.66 -9.96
C LEU A 739 3.57 -0.92 -8.61
N ARG A 740 3.35 -1.63 -7.49
CA ARG A 740 3.19 -1.05 -6.13
C ARG A 740 4.47 -0.60 -5.45
N GLN A 741 5.63 -1.15 -5.81
CA GLN A 741 6.85 -1.06 -5.00
C GLN A 741 7.46 0.35 -4.82
N GLN A 742 7.21 1.32 -5.72
CA GLN A 742 7.86 2.64 -5.69
C GLN A 742 6.91 3.79 -6.14
N PRO A 743 6.15 4.42 -5.21
CA PRO A 743 5.10 5.38 -5.52
C PRO A 743 5.49 6.65 -6.30
N ARG A 744 6.72 7.16 -6.17
CA ARG A 744 7.22 8.33 -6.94
C ARG A 744 7.79 7.97 -8.33
N VAL A 745 7.58 6.74 -8.80
CA VAL A 745 8.32 6.17 -9.95
C VAL A 745 7.43 5.35 -10.88
N ASN A 746 6.50 4.58 -10.29
CA ASN A 746 5.37 3.97 -10.97
C ASN A 746 4.10 4.73 -10.58
N GLU A 747 3.45 5.39 -11.52
CA GLU A 747 2.24 6.18 -11.28
C GLU A 747 1.10 5.71 -12.17
N PHE A 748 -0.15 5.85 -11.73
CA PHE A 748 -1.29 5.73 -12.64
C PHE A 748 -1.46 7.03 -13.42
N TRP A 749 -1.70 6.95 -14.72
CA TRP A 749 -1.91 8.13 -15.56
C TRP A 749 -3.11 8.92 -15.05
N GLN A 750 -2.92 10.19 -14.70
CA GLN A 750 -4.00 11.05 -14.23
C GLN A 750 -4.61 11.79 -15.42
N PHE A 751 -5.85 11.47 -15.75
CA PHE A 751 -6.63 12.22 -16.73
C PHE A 751 -7.10 13.56 -16.14
N THR A 752 -7.49 13.61 -14.86
CA THR A 752 -7.94 14.84 -14.21
C THR A 752 -7.13 15.19 -12.97
N PRO A 753 -6.87 16.50 -12.71
CA PRO A 753 -6.11 16.92 -11.54
C PRO A 753 -6.93 16.72 -10.26
N SER A 754 -6.45 15.85 -9.37
CA SER A 754 -7.06 15.63 -8.06
C SER A 754 -7.22 16.93 -7.26
N ARG A 755 -8.38 17.16 -6.65
CA ARG A 755 -8.68 18.32 -5.78
C ARG A 755 -9.35 17.82 -4.50
N GLY A 756 -9.03 18.45 -3.36
CA GLY A 756 -9.59 18.05 -2.07
C GLY A 756 -9.36 16.56 -1.77
N SER A 757 -10.42 15.84 -1.43
CA SER A 757 -10.43 14.41 -1.14
C SER A 757 -10.55 13.51 -2.38
N ASP A 758 -10.91 14.03 -3.55
CA ASP A 758 -11.12 13.23 -4.77
C ASP A 758 -9.78 12.65 -5.29
N PRO A 759 -9.69 11.34 -5.62
CA PRO A 759 -8.47 10.70 -6.09
C PRO A 759 -8.09 11.02 -7.55
N GLY A 760 -8.93 11.71 -8.32
CA GLY A 760 -8.76 11.98 -9.74
C GLY A 760 -9.09 10.77 -10.62
N LEU A 761 -9.40 11.03 -11.89
CA LEU A 761 -9.71 10.00 -12.88
C LEU A 761 -8.41 9.43 -13.45
N ASN A 762 -8.28 8.10 -13.43
CA ASN A 762 -7.04 7.40 -13.79
C ASN A 762 -7.25 5.95 -14.31
N ILE A 763 -8.51 5.55 -14.53
CA ILE A 763 -8.89 4.29 -15.19
C ILE A 763 -9.87 4.61 -16.33
N LEU A 764 -9.71 3.89 -17.44
CA LEU A 764 -10.70 3.84 -18.52
C LEU A 764 -11.60 2.62 -18.29
N GLU A 765 -12.90 2.81 -18.17
CA GLU A 765 -13.87 1.73 -18.01
C GLU A 765 -14.59 1.49 -19.34
N LEU A 766 -14.75 0.22 -19.71
CA LEU A 766 -15.59 -0.23 -20.83
C LEU A 766 -16.76 -1.06 -20.29
N SER A 767 -17.98 -0.58 -20.53
CA SER A 767 -19.22 -1.20 -20.06
C SER A 767 -20.15 -1.57 -21.22
N GLY A 768 -21.02 -2.57 -21.02
CA GLY A 768 -21.91 -3.07 -22.08
C GLY A 768 -21.17 -3.66 -23.29
N VAL A 769 -20.04 -4.32 -23.06
CA VAL A 769 -19.15 -4.84 -24.12
C VAL A 769 -19.73 -6.11 -24.73
N GLU A 770 -20.34 -6.01 -25.92
CA GLU A 770 -20.99 -7.16 -26.57
C GLU A 770 -20.01 -8.27 -26.95
N ASN A 771 -18.85 -7.89 -27.50
CA ASN A 771 -17.79 -8.82 -27.87
C ASN A 771 -16.42 -8.14 -27.73
N TYR A 772 -15.68 -8.49 -26.67
CA TYR A 772 -14.34 -7.97 -26.40
C TYR A 772 -13.27 -8.49 -27.38
N THR A 773 -13.52 -9.59 -28.10
CA THR A 773 -12.55 -10.25 -29.00
C THR A 773 -12.38 -9.58 -30.37
N VAL A 774 -13.12 -8.49 -30.63
CA VAL A 774 -13.01 -7.71 -31.88
C VAL A 774 -11.83 -6.74 -31.91
N VAL A 775 -11.21 -6.47 -30.76
CA VAL A 775 -10.01 -5.63 -30.65
C VAL A 775 -8.79 -6.54 -30.80
N THR A 776 -7.97 -6.31 -31.82
CA THR A 776 -6.81 -7.14 -32.19
C THR A 776 -5.60 -6.25 -32.54
N PRO A 777 -4.38 -6.77 -32.72
CA PRO A 777 -3.24 -5.97 -33.20
C PRO A 777 -3.47 -5.32 -34.57
N GLU A 778 -4.23 -5.97 -35.46
CA GLU A 778 -4.60 -5.47 -36.78
C GLU A 778 -5.73 -4.43 -36.72
N MET A 779 -6.57 -4.51 -35.69
CA MET A 779 -7.70 -3.61 -35.46
C MET A 779 -7.73 -3.18 -33.96
N PRO A 780 -6.79 -2.31 -33.54
CA PRO A 780 -6.66 -1.94 -32.13
C PRO A 780 -7.56 -0.75 -31.76
N LEU A 781 -7.98 -0.71 -30.50
CA LEU A 781 -8.61 0.47 -29.90
C LEU A 781 -7.52 1.49 -29.58
N ASN A 782 -7.67 2.72 -30.07
CA ASN A 782 -6.64 3.76 -29.91
C ASN A 782 -7.17 4.93 -29.07
N LEU A 783 -6.32 5.45 -28.19
CA LEU A 783 -6.59 6.63 -27.37
C LEU A 783 -5.56 7.71 -27.69
N LEU A 784 -5.97 8.99 -27.74
CA LEU A 784 -5.05 10.12 -27.69
C LEU A 784 -5.26 10.87 -26.37
N ILE A 785 -4.19 11.04 -25.60
CA ILE A 785 -4.20 11.63 -24.25
C ILE A 785 -3.14 12.72 -24.12
N ASP A 786 -3.34 13.63 -23.18
CA ASP A 786 -2.52 14.82 -22.91
C ASP A 786 -2.06 14.76 -21.44
N PRO A 787 -0.79 15.06 -21.08
CA PRO A 787 0.33 15.48 -21.95
C PRO A 787 1.02 14.34 -22.73
N ALA A 788 2.05 14.69 -23.50
CA ALA A 788 3.04 13.74 -24.00
C ALA A 788 3.91 13.15 -22.88
N LEU A 789 4.19 11.84 -22.96
CA LEU A 789 5.33 11.21 -22.30
C LEU A 789 6.64 11.94 -22.63
N THR A 790 7.53 12.05 -21.65
CA THR A 790 8.94 12.42 -21.87
C THR A 790 9.76 11.21 -22.32
N ASP A 791 11.01 11.42 -22.76
CA ASP A 791 11.83 10.39 -23.41
C ASP A 791 12.38 9.30 -22.44
N ASP A 792 12.10 9.46 -21.15
CA ASP A 792 12.37 8.53 -20.03
C ASP A 792 11.06 7.90 -19.45
N GLU A 793 9.90 8.16 -20.04
CA GLU A 793 8.58 7.71 -19.57
C GLU A 793 7.90 6.74 -20.55
N TYR A 794 7.52 5.57 -20.05
CA TYR A 794 6.77 4.55 -20.79
C TYR A 794 5.37 4.38 -20.21
N LEU A 795 4.42 3.88 -21.01
CA LEU A 795 3.06 3.62 -20.56
C LEU A 795 2.62 2.19 -20.88
N LEU A 796 2.15 1.48 -19.86
CA LEU A 796 1.56 0.14 -19.95
C LEU A 796 0.04 0.21 -19.71
N ALA A 797 -0.75 -0.23 -20.69
CA ALA A 797 -2.17 -0.49 -20.50
C ALA A 797 -2.37 -1.94 -20.04
N PHE A 798 -3.12 -2.18 -18.97
CA PHE A 798 -3.44 -3.51 -18.47
C PHE A 798 -4.83 -3.57 -17.83
N ALA A 799 -5.41 -4.77 -17.69
CA ALA A 799 -6.70 -4.99 -17.03
C ALA A 799 -6.72 -6.32 -16.27
N TYR A 800 -7.56 -6.41 -15.24
CA TYR A 800 -7.88 -7.69 -14.59
C TYR A 800 -8.96 -8.43 -15.39
N ASP A 801 -8.96 -9.77 -15.35
CA ASP A 801 -9.95 -10.63 -16.05
C ASP A 801 -10.76 -11.56 -15.14
N GLY A 802 -10.59 -11.42 -13.82
CA GLY A 802 -11.16 -12.30 -12.80
C GLY A 802 -10.20 -13.41 -12.32
N GLU A 803 -9.05 -13.58 -12.98
CA GLU A 803 -7.99 -14.50 -12.56
C GLU A 803 -6.59 -13.89 -12.71
N PHE A 804 -6.36 -13.10 -13.76
CA PHE A 804 -5.05 -12.50 -14.06
C PHE A 804 -5.14 -11.01 -14.44
N PHE A 805 -4.06 -10.28 -14.15
CA PHE A 805 -3.75 -9.00 -14.77
C PHE A 805 -3.10 -9.24 -16.15
N LEU A 806 -3.77 -8.81 -17.22
CA LEU A 806 -3.34 -8.99 -18.60
C LEU A 806 -2.81 -7.66 -19.17
N PRO A 807 -1.58 -7.60 -19.71
CA PRO A 807 -1.15 -6.46 -20.52
C PRO A 807 -2.01 -6.38 -21.80
N LEU A 808 -2.54 -5.19 -22.08
CA LEU A 808 -3.45 -4.91 -23.20
C LEU A 808 -2.80 -4.07 -24.31
N GLY A 809 -1.75 -3.31 -24.00
CA GLY A 809 -1.12 -2.40 -24.96
C GLY A 809 -0.09 -1.45 -24.34
N ASN A 810 0.44 -0.53 -25.16
CA ASN A 810 1.42 0.48 -24.77
C ASN A 810 1.03 1.90 -25.23
N GLY A 811 1.73 2.92 -24.73
CA GLY A 811 1.53 4.32 -25.12
C GLY A 811 2.80 4.98 -25.67
N LYS A 812 2.69 5.57 -26.87
CA LYS A 812 3.77 6.15 -27.67
C LYS A 812 3.60 7.66 -27.88
N ARG A 813 4.70 8.42 -27.86
CA ARG A 813 4.69 9.88 -28.09
C ARG A 813 4.34 10.23 -29.55
N THR A 814 3.42 11.18 -29.76
CA THR A 814 3.02 11.63 -31.10
C THR A 814 3.79 12.88 -31.55
N LYS A 815 3.85 13.10 -32.88
CA LYS A 815 4.43 14.31 -33.49
C LYS A 815 3.75 15.64 -33.09
N HIS A 816 2.59 15.59 -32.45
CA HIS A 816 1.79 16.75 -32.08
C HIS A 816 1.78 17.03 -30.56
N GLY A 817 2.62 16.35 -29.78
CA GLY A 817 2.73 16.60 -28.33
C GLY A 817 1.67 15.93 -27.45
N LYS A 818 0.84 15.04 -28.02
CA LYS A 818 0.00 14.09 -27.28
C LYS A 818 0.68 12.71 -27.14
N THR A 819 0.23 11.89 -26.21
CA THR A 819 0.52 10.45 -26.15
C THR A 819 -0.57 9.67 -26.88
N LYS A 820 -0.22 8.66 -27.69
CA LYS A 820 -1.15 7.70 -28.29
C LYS A 820 -1.05 6.37 -27.57
N VAL A 821 -2.12 5.94 -26.91
CA VAL A 821 -2.24 4.58 -26.37
C VAL A 821 -2.83 3.67 -27.44
N THR A 822 -2.24 2.51 -27.67
CA THR A 822 -2.74 1.50 -28.59
C THR A 822 -3.02 0.23 -27.81
N ILE A 823 -4.31 -0.11 -27.71
CA ILE A 823 -4.87 -1.27 -27.00
C ILE A 823 -5.19 -2.32 -28.06
N GLU A 824 -4.44 -3.42 -28.03
CA GLU A 824 -4.42 -4.46 -29.07
C GLU A 824 -5.25 -5.69 -28.72
N ARG A 825 -5.79 -5.73 -27.49
CA ARG A 825 -6.66 -6.78 -26.96
C ARG A 825 -7.42 -6.24 -25.75
N LEU A 826 -8.50 -6.91 -25.39
CA LEU A 826 -9.29 -6.61 -24.19
C LEU A 826 -9.36 -7.86 -23.30
N SER A 827 -9.44 -7.67 -21.98
CA SER A 827 -9.74 -8.78 -21.06
C SER A 827 -11.21 -9.19 -21.16
N LYS A 828 -11.57 -10.32 -20.55
CA LYS A 828 -12.98 -10.71 -20.42
C LYS A 828 -13.67 -9.75 -19.43
N PRO A 829 -14.88 -9.21 -19.74
CA PRO A 829 -15.66 -8.44 -18.78
C PRO A 829 -15.93 -9.22 -17.48
N ILE A 830 -15.73 -8.56 -16.34
CA ILE A 830 -16.04 -9.11 -15.01
C ILE A 830 -17.42 -8.60 -14.60
N VAL A 831 -18.31 -9.51 -14.21
CA VAL A 831 -19.68 -9.20 -13.74
C VAL A 831 -19.60 -8.67 -12.31
N SER A 832 -20.29 -7.56 -12.06
CA SER A 832 -20.43 -6.93 -10.74
C SER A 832 -21.91 -6.73 -10.40
N SER A 833 -22.20 -6.30 -9.16
CA SER A 833 -23.55 -5.90 -8.75
C SER A 833 -24.13 -4.77 -9.60
N LEU A 834 -23.27 -3.92 -10.18
CA LEU A 834 -23.65 -2.77 -11.01
C LEU A 834 -23.78 -3.11 -12.50
N SER A 835 -23.22 -4.23 -12.99
CA SER A 835 -23.25 -4.59 -14.40
C SER A 835 -23.43 -6.09 -14.64
N LEU A 836 -24.64 -6.47 -15.04
CA LEU A 836 -25.03 -7.85 -15.40
C LEU A 836 -24.32 -8.38 -16.65
N GLN A 837 -23.88 -7.50 -17.56
CA GLN A 837 -23.05 -7.85 -18.73
C GLN A 837 -21.55 -7.81 -18.41
N GLY A 838 -21.19 -7.32 -17.22
CA GLY A 838 -19.83 -7.06 -16.80
C GLY A 838 -19.20 -5.82 -17.43
N SER A 839 -18.00 -5.50 -16.98
CA SER A 839 -17.21 -4.36 -17.48
C SER A 839 -15.71 -4.67 -17.42
N ILE A 840 -14.92 -3.84 -18.10
CA ILE A 840 -13.47 -3.98 -18.21
C ILE A 840 -12.84 -2.68 -17.71
N TRP A 841 -12.05 -2.77 -16.63
CA TRP A 841 -11.31 -1.65 -16.06
C TRP A 841 -9.88 -1.67 -16.58
N ILE A 842 -9.54 -0.71 -17.43
CA ILE A 842 -8.24 -0.56 -18.09
C ILE A 842 -7.42 0.47 -17.32
N PHE A 843 -6.38 -0.03 -16.66
CA PHE A 843 -5.42 0.73 -15.88
C PHE A 843 -4.28 1.17 -16.81
N LEU A 844 -3.86 2.44 -16.71
CA LEU A 844 -2.69 2.96 -17.41
C LEU A 844 -1.57 3.24 -16.40
N ALA A 845 -0.57 2.37 -16.34
CA ALA A 845 0.63 2.57 -15.51
C ALA A 845 1.71 3.30 -16.30
N LYS A 846 2.11 4.47 -15.81
CA LYS A 846 3.29 5.23 -16.25
C LYS A 846 4.51 4.71 -15.48
N ILE A 847 5.57 4.38 -16.21
CA ILE A 847 6.81 3.81 -15.67
C ILE A 847 7.97 4.73 -16.08
N THR A 848 8.68 5.27 -15.09
CA THR A 848 9.84 6.14 -15.32
C THR A 848 11.15 5.36 -15.24
N ASN A 849 12.03 5.56 -16.22
CA ASN A 849 13.36 4.94 -16.26
C ASN A 849 14.40 5.92 -16.83
N GLN A 850 15.02 6.71 -15.95
CA GLN A 850 16.02 7.72 -16.32
C GLN A 850 17.20 7.12 -17.10
N LYS A 851 17.27 7.42 -18.41
CA LYS A 851 18.47 7.15 -19.22
C LYS A 851 19.56 8.11 -18.76
N ARG A 852 20.60 7.58 -18.08
CA ARG A 852 21.66 8.37 -17.43
C ARG A 852 22.61 9.06 -18.44
N GLY A 853 22.11 10.12 -19.07
CA GLY A 853 22.88 11.25 -19.59
C GLY A 853 23.10 11.27 -21.11
N MET A 854 22.44 12.25 -21.75
CA MET A 854 22.71 12.74 -23.12
C MET A 854 22.36 11.75 -24.25
N PRO A 855 22.23 12.17 -25.52
CA PRO A 855 22.11 11.23 -26.64
C PRO A 855 23.33 10.30 -26.71
N PHE A 856 23.11 8.99 -26.61
CA PHE A 856 24.17 7.99 -26.58
C PHE A 856 24.73 7.74 -27.99
N GLU A 857 25.99 8.11 -28.23
CA GLU A 857 26.75 7.74 -29.43
C GLU A 857 27.19 6.26 -29.34
N TYR A 858 26.27 5.35 -29.64
CA TYR A 858 26.55 3.92 -29.72
C TYR A 858 27.44 3.55 -30.94
N PRO A 859 28.21 2.45 -30.87
CA PRO A 859 28.44 1.62 -29.68
C PRO A 859 29.60 2.15 -28.82
N ILE A 860 29.52 1.92 -27.52
CA ILE A 860 30.42 2.42 -26.48
C ILE A 860 31.27 1.25 -25.97
N LEU A 861 32.59 1.45 -25.87
CA LEU A 861 33.48 0.61 -25.07
C LEU A 861 34.04 1.47 -23.94
N ALA A 862 33.76 1.11 -22.69
CA ALA A 862 34.07 1.93 -21.52
C ALA A 862 34.59 1.09 -20.35
N VAL A 863 35.31 1.72 -19.42
CA VAL A 863 35.61 1.12 -18.11
C VAL A 863 34.44 1.37 -17.17
N ALA A 864 33.93 0.32 -16.53
CA ALA A 864 32.87 0.41 -15.54
C ALA A 864 33.44 0.37 -14.11
N ASN A 865 33.16 1.42 -13.33
CA ASN A 865 33.59 1.54 -11.95
C ASN A 865 32.38 1.59 -11.01
N LEU A 866 32.29 0.61 -10.11
CA LEU A 866 31.29 0.54 -9.04
C LEU A 866 31.91 1.06 -7.73
N GLY A 867 31.38 2.19 -7.23
CA GLY A 867 31.78 2.81 -5.97
C GLY A 867 31.10 2.21 -4.73
N GLU A 868 31.43 2.73 -3.54
CA GLU A 868 31.03 2.16 -2.23
C GLU A 868 29.50 2.12 -1.99
N ASN A 869 28.72 2.97 -2.68
CA ASN A 869 27.25 3.04 -2.57
C ASN A 869 26.54 2.42 -3.80
N ASP A 870 27.08 1.34 -4.37
CA ASP A 870 26.65 0.72 -5.65
C ASP A 870 26.49 1.70 -6.82
N LEU A 871 27.20 2.84 -6.76
CA LEU A 871 27.06 3.93 -7.70
C LEU A 871 27.95 3.67 -8.93
N ILE A 872 27.33 3.19 -10.01
CA ILE A 872 27.99 2.93 -11.30
C ILE A 872 28.45 4.25 -11.92
N THR A 873 29.72 4.28 -12.34
CA THR A 873 30.35 5.34 -13.13
C THR A 873 31.09 4.75 -14.33
N TYR A 874 31.13 5.50 -15.44
CA TYR A 874 31.72 5.07 -16.70
C TYR A 874 32.83 6.01 -17.15
N GLU A 875 34.02 5.48 -17.43
CA GLU A 875 35.03 6.19 -18.21
C GLU A 875 34.84 5.83 -19.69
N LYS A 876 34.35 6.79 -20.48
CA LYS A 876 34.04 6.65 -21.92
C LYS A 876 35.13 7.26 -22.82
N ASN A 877 36.12 7.97 -22.28
CA ASN A 877 37.19 8.58 -23.07
C ASN A 877 38.17 7.51 -23.57
N GLN A 878 38.25 7.32 -24.89
CA GLN A 878 39.05 6.27 -25.52
C GLN A 878 40.51 6.23 -25.06
N GLU A 879 41.18 7.37 -24.89
CA GLU A 879 42.59 7.38 -24.46
C GLU A 879 42.73 7.05 -22.97
N ASN A 880 41.76 7.41 -22.12
CA ASN A 880 41.73 7.01 -20.70
C ASN A 880 41.40 5.51 -20.55
N VAL A 881 40.50 4.96 -21.37
CA VAL A 881 40.20 3.51 -21.42
C VAL A 881 41.46 2.75 -21.85
N LYS A 882 42.10 3.18 -22.95
CA LYS A 882 43.35 2.63 -23.48
C LYS A 882 44.51 2.70 -22.49
N ALA A 883 44.64 3.78 -21.73
CA ALA A 883 45.63 3.91 -20.66
C ALA A 883 45.42 2.90 -19.52
N GLN A 884 44.17 2.57 -19.18
CA GLN A 884 43.83 1.54 -18.19
C GLN A 884 44.01 0.12 -18.76
N VAL A 885 43.54 -0.13 -19.98
CA VAL A 885 43.77 -1.39 -20.73
C VAL A 885 45.26 -1.70 -20.85
N ALA A 886 46.11 -0.69 -21.09
CA ALA A 886 47.56 -0.85 -21.13
C ALA A 886 48.15 -1.38 -19.81
N GLN A 887 47.59 -0.96 -18.66
CA GLN A 887 48.04 -1.35 -17.32
C GLN A 887 47.49 -2.72 -16.86
N ALA A 888 46.28 -3.09 -17.29
CA ALA A 888 45.64 -4.36 -16.94
C ALA A 888 46.33 -5.59 -17.58
N GLY A 889 46.49 -6.69 -16.83
CA GLY A 889 46.96 -7.98 -17.35
C GLY A 889 45.82 -8.93 -17.72
N ARG A 890 44.76 -8.95 -16.89
CA ARG A 890 43.55 -9.75 -17.05
C ARG A 890 42.30 -8.85 -17.02
N ILE A 891 41.49 -8.94 -18.07
CA ILE A 891 40.36 -8.05 -18.36
C ILE A 891 39.10 -8.88 -18.54
N ILE A 892 38.00 -8.44 -17.92
CA ILE A 892 36.65 -8.95 -18.18
C ILE A 892 35.89 -7.93 -19.03
N LEU A 893 35.22 -8.39 -20.09
CA LEU A 893 34.32 -7.59 -20.91
C LEU A 893 32.89 -8.10 -20.73
N LEU A 894 32.02 -7.25 -20.18
CA LEU A 894 30.58 -7.51 -20.11
C LEU A 894 29.91 -7.02 -21.40
N ILE A 895 29.03 -7.84 -21.98
CA ILE A 895 28.23 -7.49 -23.16
C ILE A 895 26.76 -7.82 -22.91
N HIS A 896 25.90 -6.81 -22.97
CA HIS A 896 24.48 -6.94 -22.69
C HIS A 896 23.70 -7.73 -23.75
N GLY A 897 22.48 -8.12 -23.39
CA GLY A 897 21.55 -8.79 -24.28
C GLY A 897 20.75 -7.83 -25.16
N ILE A 898 19.53 -8.24 -25.49
CA ILE A 898 18.59 -7.39 -26.22
C ILE A 898 17.91 -6.33 -25.33
N ILE A 899 18.12 -6.42 -24.01
CA ILE A 899 17.39 -5.71 -22.95
C ILE A 899 18.30 -4.63 -22.35
N SER A 900 18.29 -3.43 -22.93
CA SER A 900 18.98 -2.23 -22.43
C SER A 900 20.50 -2.40 -22.20
N ASP A 901 21.11 -1.46 -21.49
CA ASP A 901 22.57 -1.34 -21.25
C ASP A 901 23.13 -2.29 -20.17
N SER A 902 24.46 -2.32 -20.05
CA SER A 902 25.18 -3.17 -19.08
C SER A 902 24.98 -2.81 -17.60
N THR A 903 24.16 -1.80 -17.23
CA THR A 903 23.98 -1.40 -15.82
C THR A 903 23.44 -2.51 -14.91
N SER A 904 22.65 -3.43 -15.46
CA SER A 904 22.13 -4.60 -14.74
C SER A 904 23.18 -5.69 -14.50
N MET A 905 24.27 -5.69 -15.27
CA MET A 905 25.35 -6.69 -15.18
C MET A 905 26.46 -6.28 -14.22
N ILE A 906 26.78 -4.97 -14.11
CA ILE A 906 27.93 -4.46 -13.34
C ILE A 906 27.90 -4.84 -11.85
N PRO A 907 26.76 -4.84 -11.12
CA PRO A 907 26.72 -5.28 -9.72
C PRO A 907 27.20 -6.73 -9.50
N SER A 908 27.01 -7.61 -10.50
CA SER A 908 27.50 -9.00 -10.43
C SER A 908 29.01 -9.10 -10.26
N VAL A 909 29.78 -8.07 -10.61
CA VAL A 909 31.24 -8.03 -10.43
C VAL A 909 31.63 -8.01 -8.95
N ASN A 910 30.85 -7.34 -8.09
CA ASN A 910 31.03 -7.42 -6.64
C ASN A 910 30.34 -8.66 -6.05
N GLN A 911 29.14 -8.99 -6.53
CA GLN A 911 28.27 -10.00 -5.90
C GLN A 911 28.64 -11.45 -6.25
N THR A 912 29.35 -11.68 -7.37
CA THR A 912 29.83 -13.01 -7.76
C THR A 912 31.07 -13.39 -6.96
N ILE A 913 30.88 -14.13 -5.86
CA ILE A 913 31.97 -14.71 -5.07
C ILE A 913 32.51 -15.96 -5.79
N VAL A 914 33.83 -16.00 -6.00
CA VAL A 914 34.55 -17.11 -6.66
C VAL A 914 35.63 -17.65 -5.74
N GLU A 915 35.75 -18.97 -5.68
CA GLU A 915 36.79 -19.65 -4.91
C GLU A 915 38.11 -19.71 -5.70
N ALA A 916 39.08 -18.89 -5.30
CA ALA A 916 40.41 -18.73 -5.90
C ALA A 916 41.50 -19.04 -4.86
N LYS A 917 42.40 -19.99 -5.15
CA LYS A 917 43.53 -20.37 -4.26
C LYS A 917 43.13 -20.56 -2.77
N GLU A 918 42.08 -21.33 -2.52
CA GLU A 918 41.53 -21.60 -1.17
C GLU A 918 40.93 -20.37 -0.44
N GLN A 919 40.71 -19.26 -1.15
CA GLN A 919 40.05 -18.05 -0.67
C GLN A 919 38.76 -17.79 -1.45
N GLN A 920 37.74 -17.22 -0.81
CA GLN A 920 36.53 -16.73 -1.46
C GLN A 920 36.67 -15.23 -1.72
N LEU A 921 36.73 -14.83 -2.98
CA LEU A 921 36.98 -13.44 -3.41
C LEU A 921 35.87 -12.98 -4.39
N PRO A 922 35.44 -11.72 -4.36
CA PRO A 922 34.51 -11.18 -5.35
C PRO A 922 35.18 -11.12 -6.73
N MET A 923 34.40 -11.22 -7.81
CA MET A 923 34.91 -11.18 -9.18
C MET A 923 35.74 -9.92 -9.50
N LYS A 924 35.48 -8.78 -8.83
CA LYS A 924 36.27 -7.54 -8.91
C LYS A 924 37.74 -7.71 -8.51
N GLU A 925 38.08 -8.67 -7.66
CA GLU A 925 39.47 -8.92 -7.20
C GLU A 925 40.21 -9.94 -8.10
N ILE A 926 39.55 -10.43 -9.14
CA ILE A 926 40.05 -11.48 -10.05
C ILE A 926 40.48 -10.90 -11.41
N TYR A 927 39.99 -9.70 -11.74
CA TYR A 927 40.25 -9.00 -13.00
C TYR A 927 40.78 -7.60 -12.70
N ASP A 928 41.88 -7.22 -13.36
CA ASP A 928 42.50 -5.89 -13.17
C ASP A 928 41.63 -4.76 -13.76
N LEU A 929 40.72 -5.10 -14.67
CA LEU A 929 39.86 -4.14 -15.36
C LEU A 929 38.52 -4.77 -15.79
N VAL A 930 37.44 -4.01 -15.59
CA VAL A 930 36.10 -4.31 -16.09
C VAL A 930 35.78 -3.38 -17.24
N LEU A 931 35.67 -3.93 -18.43
CA LEU A 931 35.13 -3.26 -19.60
C LEU A 931 33.65 -3.61 -19.78
N ILE A 932 32.91 -2.68 -20.38
CA ILE A 932 31.55 -2.89 -20.90
C ILE A 932 31.51 -2.52 -22.38
N PHE A 933 30.75 -3.28 -23.18
CA PHE A 933 30.39 -2.91 -24.54
C PHE A 933 28.88 -2.72 -24.64
N ASP A 934 28.45 -1.47 -24.68
CA ASP A 934 27.04 -1.11 -24.88
C ASP A 934 26.79 -0.76 -26.35
N TYR A 935 25.73 -1.28 -26.95
CA TYR A 935 25.46 -1.20 -28.39
C TYR A 935 23.97 -1.03 -28.73
N GLU A 936 23.71 -0.36 -29.85
CA GLU A 936 22.36 -0.26 -30.43
C GLU A 936 21.95 -1.64 -30.99
N ASN A 937 20.69 -2.06 -30.84
CA ASN A 937 20.28 -3.41 -31.20
C ASN A 937 18.93 -3.52 -31.94
N THR A 938 18.33 -2.41 -32.38
CA THR A 938 17.02 -2.35 -33.07
C THR A 938 17.15 -2.05 -34.56
N GLN A 939 18.19 -1.31 -34.97
CA GLN A 939 18.38 -0.84 -36.36
C GLN A 939 19.71 -1.31 -36.98
N THR A 940 20.64 -1.79 -36.15
CA THR A 940 21.94 -2.34 -36.57
C THR A 940 21.95 -3.86 -36.49
N THR A 941 22.68 -4.51 -37.42
CA THR A 941 22.69 -5.98 -37.51
C THR A 941 23.65 -6.62 -36.48
N ILE A 942 23.49 -7.92 -36.23
CA ILE A 942 24.36 -8.66 -35.30
C ILE A 942 25.82 -8.67 -35.80
N GLU A 943 26.02 -8.82 -37.11
CA GLU A 943 27.35 -8.79 -37.74
C GLU A 943 27.98 -7.39 -37.74
N GLU A 944 27.17 -6.33 -37.90
CA GLU A 944 27.66 -4.96 -37.82
C GLU A 944 28.13 -4.60 -36.41
N ASN A 945 27.34 -4.93 -35.39
CA ASN A 945 27.74 -4.77 -33.99
C ASN A 945 29.00 -5.58 -33.63
N ALA A 946 29.15 -6.78 -34.19
CA ALA A 946 30.35 -7.59 -34.01
C ALA A 946 31.62 -6.99 -34.64
N ARG A 947 31.50 -6.30 -35.79
CA ARG A 947 32.61 -5.53 -36.39
C ARG A 947 32.96 -4.30 -35.55
N LEU A 948 31.95 -3.58 -35.09
CA LEU A 948 32.13 -2.39 -34.27
C LEU A 948 32.77 -2.74 -32.90
N LEU A 949 32.42 -3.87 -32.31
CA LEU A 949 33.10 -4.45 -31.14
C LEU A 949 34.60 -4.63 -31.41
N GLY A 950 34.97 -5.28 -32.53
CA GLY A 950 36.37 -5.45 -32.93
C GLY A 950 37.11 -4.13 -33.11
N GLN A 951 36.51 -3.15 -33.80
CA GLN A 951 37.09 -1.82 -34.01
C GLN A 951 37.31 -1.06 -32.69
N ARG A 952 36.35 -1.11 -31.76
CA ARG A 952 36.49 -0.48 -30.44
C ARG A 952 37.57 -1.15 -29.59
N LEU A 953 37.67 -2.48 -29.62
CA LEU A 953 38.72 -3.23 -28.93
C LEU A 953 40.11 -2.90 -29.49
N GLU A 954 40.29 -2.89 -30.81
CA GLU A 954 41.56 -2.53 -31.45
C GLU A 954 41.97 -1.08 -31.10
N ALA A 955 41.03 -0.13 -31.12
CA ALA A 955 41.29 1.28 -30.80
C ALA A 955 41.84 1.51 -29.37
N VAL A 956 41.48 0.65 -28.41
CA VAL A 956 42.00 0.69 -27.02
C VAL A 956 43.21 -0.24 -26.79
N GLY A 957 43.71 -0.90 -27.84
CA GLY A 957 44.91 -1.74 -27.79
C GLY A 957 44.67 -3.24 -27.62
N LEU A 958 43.42 -3.71 -27.73
CA LEU A 958 43.03 -5.14 -27.71
C LEU A 958 42.89 -5.69 -29.14
N GLY A 959 43.90 -5.47 -29.97
CA GLY A 959 44.06 -6.13 -31.27
C GLY A 959 44.77 -7.49 -31.16
N ALA A 960 44.92 -8.19 -32.29
CA ALA A 960 45.55 -9.50 -32.32
C ALA A 960 46.97 -9.49 -31.69
N ASN A 961 47.23 -10.44 -30.78
CA ASN A 961 48.48 -10.56 -30.00
C ASN A 961 48.73 -9.44 -28.95
N HIS A 962 47.69 -8.81 -28.40
CA HIS A 962 47.82 -7.78 -27.35
C HIS A 962 48.51 -8.21 -26.03
N GLY A 963 48.81 -9.51 -25.84
CA GLY A 963 49.64 -9.99 -24.72
C GLY A 963 48.99 -9.88 -23.34
N LYS A 964 47.66 -9.98 -23.27
CA LYS A 964 46.82 -9.89 -22.06
C LYS A 964 45.80 -11.04 -22.08
N GLU A 965 45.09 -11.28 -21.00
CA GLU A 965 43.92 -12.16 -20.99
C GLU A 965 42.62 -11.34 -21.07
N LEU A 966 41.81 -11.56 -22.10
CA LEU A 966 40.48 -11.01 -22.27
C LEU A 966 39.44 -12.12 -22.21
N HIS A 967 38.55 -12.06 -21.22
CA HIS A 967 37.38 -12.93 -21.12
C HIS A 967 36.11 -12.14 -21.41
N ILE A 968 35.25 -12.65 -22.28
CA ILE A 968 33.93 -12.06 -22.52
C ILE A 968 32.88 -12.79 -21.68
N VAL A 969 32.04 -12.03 -20.99
CA VAL A 969 30.81 -12.52 -20.33
C VAL A 969 29.62 -11.85 -21.02
N ALA A 970 28.94 -12.60 -21.87
CA ALA A 970 27.91 -12.09 -22.77
C ALA A 970 26.54 -12.69 -22.46
N HIS A 971 25.52 -11.83 -22.47
CA HIS A 971 24.13 -12.20 -22.26
C HIS A 971 23.36 -12.27 -23.58
N SER A 972 22.46 -13.25 -23.73
CA SER A 972 21.45 -13.28 -24.79
C SER A 972 22.03 -12.96 -26.18
N LEU A 973 21.50 -11.93 -26.87
CA LEU A 973 21.97 -11.39 -28.15
C LEU A 973 23.46 -11.00 -28.17
N GLY A 974 23.99 -10.43 -27.09
CA GLY A 974 25.41 -10.10 -26.97
C GLY A 974 26.32 -11.32 -27.10
N GLY A 975 25.82 -12.51 -26.78
CA GLY A 975 26.52 -13.78 -27.05
C GLY A 975 26.58 -14.13 -28.54
N LEU A 976 25.57 -13.77 -29.34
CA LEU A 976 25.61 -13.92 -30.80
C LEU A 976 26.57 -12.90 -31.44
N VAL A 977 26.56 -11.64 -30.96
CA VAL A 977 27.56 -10.62 -31.34
C VAL A 977 28.98 -11.11 -31.03
N SER A 978 29.21 -11.60 -29.81
CA SER A 978 30.50 -12.15 -29.37
C SER A 978 30.95 -13.34 -30.22
N ARG A 979 30.03 -14.26 -30.52
CA ARG A 979 30.31 -15.42 -31.38
C ARG A 979 30.64 -15.02 -32.81
N TRP A 980 29.92 -14.07 -33.41
CA TRP A 980 30.25 -13.60 -34.77
C TRP A 980 31.61 -12.90 -34.79
N PHE A 981 31.90 -12.06 -33.80
CA PHE A 981 33.20 -11.41 -33.67
C PHE A 981 34.35 -12.44 -33.59
N ILE A 982 34.20 -13.46 -32.75
CA ILE A 982 35.22 -14.50 -32.55
C ILE A 982 35.34 -15.43 -33.77
N GLU A 983 34.23 -15.82 -34.40
CA GLU A 983 34.17 -16.90 -35.40
C GLU A 983 34.30 -16.43 -36.85
N GLN A 984 34.09 -15.14 -37.13
CA GLN A 984 34.16 -14.56 -38.49
C GLN A 984 35.01 -13.28 -38.57
N GLU A 985 34.90 -12.36 -37.62
CA GLU A 985 35.59 -11.04 -37.66
C GLU A 985 36.98 -11.07 -36.96
N GLY A 986 37.60 -12.25 -36.82
CA GLY A 986 38.98 -12.41 -36.34
C GLY A 986 39.20 -12.33 -34.83
N GLY A 987 38.13 -12.20 -34.03
CA GLY A 987 38.19 -12.08 -32.57
C GLY A 987 38.78 -13.29 -31.84
N ASN A 988 38.96 -14.45 -32.50
CA ASN A 988 39.70 -15.58 -31.96
C ASN A 988 41.20 -15.33 -31.74
N GLN A 989 41.75 -14.25 -32.30
CA GLN A 989 43.12 -13.78 -32.03
C GLN A 989 43.20 -12.79 -30.85
N VAL A 990 42.05 -12.49 -30.23
CA VAL A 990 41.87 -11.47 -29.20
C VAL A 990 41.28 -12.08 -27.91
N VAL A 991 40.21 -12.87 -28.01
CA VAL A 991 39.48 -13.40 -26.86
C VAL A 991 40.05 -14.74 -26.40
N GLN A 992 40.35 -14.90 -25.11
CA GLN A 992 40.85 -16.16 -24.55
C GLN A 992 39.75 -17.07 -24.02
N HIS A 993 38.58 -16.53 -23.63
CA HIS A 993 37.42 -17.33 -23.21
C HIS A 993 36.11 -16.56 -23.41
N LEU A 994 35.03 -17.26 -23.79
CA LEU A 994 33.67 -16.71 -23.87
C LEU A 994 32.74 -17.45 -22.90
N VAL A 995 32.09 -16.71 -22.00
CA VAL A 995 30.95 -17.18 -21.19
C VAL A 995 29.66 -16.63 -21.78
N MET A 996 28.73 -17.52 -22.13
CA MET A 996 27.40 -17.17 -22.66
C MET A 996 26.31 -17.51 -21.65
N LEU A 997 25.39 -16.56 -21.42
CA LEU A 997 24.25 -16.69 -20.53
C LEU A 997 22.95 -16.49 -21.32
N GLY A 998 22.13 -17.53 -21.46
CA GLY A 998 20.85 -17.47 -22.19
C GLY A 998 20.94 -17.25 -23.71
N THR A 999 22.14 -17.28 -24.31
CA THR A 999 22.35 -16.98 -25.74
C THR A 999 21.62 -17.97 -26.67
N PRO A 1000 20.75 -17.50 -27.59
CA PRO A 1000 19.99 -18.36 -28.50
C PRO A 1000 20.85 -18.90 -29.66
N ASN A 1001 21.69 -19.89 -29.38
CA ASN A 1001 22.64 -20.46 -30.35
C ASN A 1001 21.99 -21.23 -31.52
N ALA A 1002 20.70 -21.61 -31.42
CA ALA A 1002 19.87 -22.06 -32.53
C ALA A 1002 18.64 -21.16 -32.77
N GLY A 1003 18.76 -19.88 -32.43
CA GLY A 1003 17.67 -18.91 -32.56
C GLY A 1003 16.60 -18.98 -31.47
N PHE A 1004 15.63 -18.08 -31.57
CA PHE A 1004 14.56 -17.84 -30.63
C PHE A 1004 13.23 -18.31 -31.22
N SER A 1005 12.55 -19.24 -30.54
CA SER A 1005 11.51 -20.08 -31.14
C SER A 1005 10.08 -19.49 -31.14
N SER A 1006 9.88 -18.25 -30.72
CA SER A 1006 8.58 -17.58 -30.92
C SER A 1006 8.52 -16.98 -32.33
N PRO A 1007 7.50 -17.27 -33.16
CA PRO A 1007 7.36 -16.68 -34.48
C PRO A 1007 7.02 -15.19 -34.43
N VAL A 1008 6.49 -14.71 -33.30
CA VAL A 1008 6.16 -13.31 -33.02
C VAL A 1008 6.85 -12.89 -31.73
N VAL A 1009 7.60 -11.78 -31.78
CA VAL A 1009 8.38 -11.27 -30.64
C VAL A 1009 7.48 -10.60 -29.60
N GLN A 1010 6.50 -9.84 -30.07
CA GLN A 1010 5.49 -9.15 -29.27
C GLN A 1010 4.73 -10.10 -28.32
N ASP A 1011 4.37 -11.30 -28.78
CA ASP A 1011 3.71 -12.33 -27.97
C ASP A 1011 4.57 -12.83 -26.80
N TRP A 1012 5.89 -12.90 -26.97
CA TRP A 1012 6.81 -13.20 -25.88
C TRP A 1012 6.88 -12.06 -24.87
N VAL A 1013 6.99 -10.80 -25.33
CA VAL A 1013 7.02 -9.63 -24.44
C VAL A 1013 5.74 -9.55 -23.61
N LEU A 1014 4.58 -9.74 -24.23
CA LEU A 1014 3.29 -9.73 -23.54
C LEU A 1014 3.15 -10.90 -22.56
N THR A 1015 3.68 -12.08 -22.91
CA THR A 1015 3.76 -13.21 -21.99
C THR A 1015 4.70 -12.92 -20.81
N ALA A 1016 5.85 -12.29 -21.04
CA ALA A 1016 6.79 -11.86 -20.01
C ALA A 1016 6.15 -10.83 -19.08
N LEU A 1017 5.55 -9.77 -19.62
CA LEU A 1017 4.80 -8.77 -18.86
C LEU A 1017 3.65 -9.40 -18.06
N GLY A 1018 2.91 -10.34 -18.64
CA GLY A 1018 1.88 -11.10 -17.92
C GLY A 1018 2.44 -11.94 -16.76
N ILE A 1019 3.60 -12.58 -16.94
CA ILE A 1019 4.30 -13.31 -15.87
C ILE A 1019 4.72 -12.36 -14.75
N GLY A 1020 5.27 -11.18 -15.08
CA GLY A 1020 5.67 -10.16 -14.11
C GLY A 1020 4.49 -9.56 -13.34
N LEU A 1021 3.41 -9.18 -14.02
CA LEU A 1021 2.21 -8.60 -13.39
C LEU A 1021 1.50 -9.57 -12.45
N ASN A 1022 1.47 -10.86 -12.79
CA ASN A 1022 0.87 -11.92 -11.96
C ASN A 1022 1.91 -12.62 -11.05
N GLN A 1023 3.13 -12.06 -10.95
CA GLN A 1023 4.24 -12.58 -10.16
C GLN A 1023 4.52 -14.08 -10.39
N LEU A 1024 4.33 -14.63 -11.58
CA LEU A 1024 4.51 -16.07 -11.83
C LEU A 1024 6.01 -16.49 -11.88
N SER A 1025 6.94 -15.53 -11.87
CA SER A 1025 8.36 -15.77 -11.55
C SER A 1025 8.58 -15.85 -10.03
N ALA A 1026 9.53 -16.68 -9.60
CA ALA A 1026 10.03 -16.76 -8.23
C ALA A 1026 10.99 -15.60 -7.87
N VAL A 1027 11.46 -14.86 -8.88
CA VAL A 1027 12.27 -13.66 -8.67
C VAL A 1027 11.39 -12.43 -8.90
N ALA A 1028 11.26 -11.60 -7.87
CA ALA A 1028 10.57 -10.32 -7.97
C ALA A 1028 11.27 -9.41 -8.98
N TRP A 1029 10.55 -8.99 -10.02
CA TRP A 1029 11.08 -8.09 -11.04
C TRP A 1029 11.08 -6.64 -10.57
N ASN A 1030 12.09 -5.88 -10.99
CA ASN A 1030 12.19 -4.45 -10.75
C ASN A 1030 11.62 -3.63 -11.92
N ARG A 1031 11.45 -2.33 -11.72
CA ARG A 1031 10.91 -1.40 -12.73
C ARG A 1031 11.68 -1.38 -14.06
N LYS A 1032 13.02 -1.60 -14.05
CA LYS A 1032 13.84 -1.55 -15.27
C LYS A 1032 13.43 -2.66 -16.22
N ILE A 1033 13.20 -3.87 -15.72
CA ILE A 1033 12.73 -5.01 -16.55
C ILE A 1033 11.42 -4.65 -17.28
N VAL A 1034 10.49 -3.93 -16.63
CA VAL A 1034 9.23 -3.52 -17.27
C VAL A 1034 9.45 -2.41 -18.29
N ALA A 1035 10.26 -1.39 -17.97
CA ALA A 1035 10.58 -0.30 -18.87
C ALA A 1035 11.32 -0.80 -20.13
N ASP A 1036 12.32 -1.66 -19.96
CA ASP A 1036 13.10 -2.24 -21.06
C ASP A 1036 12.20 -3.13 -21.96
N LEU A 1037 11.26 -3.90 -21.37
CA LEU A 1037 10.27 -4.67 -22.14
C LEU A 1037 9.28 -3.77 -22.90
N LEU A 1038 8.93 -2.60 -22.38
CA LEU A 1038 8.08 -1.62 -23.08
C LEU A 1038 8.84 -0.91 -24.21
N GLU A 1039 10.08 -0.46 -23.95
CA GLU A 1039 10.98 0.10 -24.98
C GLU A 1039 11.17 -0.87 -26.16
N PHE A 1040 11.27 -2.16 -25.84
CA PHE A 1040 11.40 -3.22 -26.83
C PHE A 1040 10.12 -3.47 -27.66
N LEU A 1041 8.94 -3.03 -27.21
CA LEU A 1041 7.72 -2.92 -28.03
C LEU A 1041 7.69 -1.65 -28.90
N GLU A 1042 8.63 -0.72 -28.72
CA GLU A 1042 8.76 0.50 -29.53
C GLU A 1042 9.83 0.39 -30.62
N ALA A 1043 10.77 -0.55 -30.45
CA ALA A 1043 11.81 -0.91 -31.40
C ALA A 1043 11.26 -1.26 -32.79
N LYS A 1044 12.13 -1.12 -33.81
CA LYS A 1044 11.88 -1.64 -35.16
C LYS A 1044 12.57 -2.98 -35.39
N GLU A 1045 12.03 -3.73 -36.34
CA GLU A 1045 12.41 -5.11 -36.62
C GLU A 1045 13.58 -5.14 -37.62
N SER A 1046 14.79 -5.50 -37.16
CA SER A 1046 15.91 -5.84 -38.05
C SER A 1046 16.79 -6.96 -37.47
N SER A 1047 17.40 -6.73 -36.31
CA SER A 1047 18.19 -7.74 -35.56
C SER A 1047 17.37 -8.98 -35.17
N LEU A 1048 16.07 -8.79 -34.91
CA LEU A 1048 15.16 -9.83 -34.46
C LEU A 1048 14.84 -10.89 -35.51
N GLU A 1049 14.76 -10.49 -36.78
CA GLU A 1049 14.61 -11.45 -37.89
C GLU A 1049 15.84 -12.37 -37.96
N GLN A 1050 17.04 -11.82 -37.69
CA GLN A 1050 18.29 -12.59 -37.61
C GLN A 1050 18.35 -13.55 -36.40
N MET A 1051 17.44 -13.43 -35.43
CA MET A 1051 17.35 -14.35 -34.29
C MET A 1051 16.39 -15.52 -34.54
N GLN A 1052 15.62 -15.54 -35.62
CA GLN A 1052 14.74 -16.68 -35.93
C GLN A 1052 15.57 -17.95 -36.22
N PRO A 1053 15.13 -19.17 -35.82
CA PRO A 1053 15.88 -20.42 -36.02
C PRO A 1053 16.16 -20.74 -37.50
N ASP A 1054 15.28 -20.28 -38.39
CA ASP A 1054 15.38 -20.43 -39.84
C ASP A 1054 16.05 -19.23 -40.55
N SER A 1055 16.57 -18.25 -39.83
CA SER A 1055 17.28 -17.12 -40.43
C SER A 1055 18.62 -17.54 -41.06
N ASP A 1056 19.05 -16.81 -42.09
CA ASP A 1056 20.36 -17.03 -42.71
C ASP A 1056 21.52 -16.78 -41.73
N PHE A 1057 21.34 -15.89 -40.74
CA PHE A 1057 22.32 -15.65 -39.68
C PHE A 1057 22.50 -16.87 -38.77
N ILE A 1058 21.41 -17.45 -38.24
CA ILE A 1058 21.50 -18.66 -37.39
C ILE A 1058 22.02 -19.85 -38.21
N LYS A 1059 21.63 -19.97 -39.49
CA LYS A 1059 22.17 -20.98 -40.42
C LYS A 1059 23.66 -20.80 -40.68
N ALA A 1060 24.16 -19.57 -40.81
CA ALA A 1060 25.59 -19.28 -40.91
C ALA A 1060 26.33 -19.62 -39.61
N ILE A 1061 25.85 -19.11 -38.47
CA ILE A 1061 26.53 -19.26 -37.18
C ILE A 1061 26.57 -20.72 -36.68
N ALA A 1062 25.64 -21.57 -37.13
CA ALA A 1062 25.67 -23.01 -36.89
C ALA A 1062 26.76 -23.75 -37.69
N ASN A 1063 27.14 -23.23 -38.87
CA ASN A 1063 28.12 -23.81 -39.79
C ASN A 1063 29.51 -23.14 -39.70
N ASN A 1064 29.69 -22.18 -38.78
CA ASN A 1064 30.96 -21.51 -38.55
C ASN A 1064 32.10 -22.49 -38.24
N ASN A 1065 33.29 -22.18 -38.79
CA ASN A 1065 34.54 -22.85 -38.46
C ASN A 1065 34.81 -22.84 -36.94
N ASP A 1066 35.63 -23.77 -36.49
CA ASP A 1066 36.05 -23.84 -35.09
C ASP A 1066 37.02 -22.69 -34.76
N PRO A 1067 36.65 -21.73 -33.87
CA PRO A 1067 37.53 -20.61 -33.54
C PRO A 1067 38.75 -21.03 -32.72
N SER A 1068 38.77 -22.25 -32.16
CA SER A 1068 39.75 -22.74 -31.17
C SER A 1068 39.75 -22.00 -29.82
N VAL A 1069 38.70 -21.22 -29.54
CA VAL A 1069 38.50 -20.48 -28.27
C VAL A 1069 37.58 -21.29 -27.33
N PRO A 1070 37.95 -21.49 -26.04
CA PRO A 1070 37.07 -22.15 -25.09
C PRO A 1070 35.81 -21.35 -24.76
N TYR A 1071 34.66 -22.00 -24.90
CA TYR A 1071 33.34 -21.46 -24.58
C TYR A 1071 32.77 -22.15 -23.34
N THR A 1072 32.09 -21.39 -22.47
CA THR A 1072 31.24 -21.91 -21.39
C THR A 1072 29.82 -21.43 -21.57
N ILE A 1073 28.85 -22.34 -21.46
CA ILE A 1073 27.42 -22.03 -21.59
C ILE A 1073 26.77 -22.17 -20.21
N ILE A 1074 26.09 -21.10 -19.78
CA ILE A 1074 25.16 -21.11 -18.67
C ILE A 1074 23.74 -21.08 -19.24
N ALA A 1075 22.99 -22.14 -18.99
CA ALA A 1075 21.57 -22.20 -19.29
C ALA A 1075 20.77 -22.02 -18.00
N GLY A 1076 19.91 -21.00 -17.98
CA GLY A 1076 18.84 -20.87 -17.00
C GLY A 1076 17.71 -21.82 -17.35
N ASN A 1077 17.03 -22.37 -16.35
CA ASN A 1077 15.90 -23.27 -16.53
C ASN A 1077 14.80 -22.92 -15.51
N LYS A 1078 13.79 -22.19 -15.98
CA LYS A 1078 12.59 -21.71 -15.26
C LYS A 1078 12.84 -21.16 -13.85
N SER A 1079 12.85 -19.83 -13.75
CA SER A 1079 12.54 -19.13 -12.49
C SER A 1079 11.08 -19.21 -12.08
N LEU A 1080 10.17 -19.75 -12.90
CA LEU A 1080 8.74 -19.79 -12.60
C LEU A 1080 8.48 -20.54 -11.29
N VAL A 1081 7.60 -20.00 -10.43
CA VAL A 1081 7.24 -20.70 -9.19
C VAL A 1081 6.55 -22.03 -9.50
N ARG A 1082 6.70 -23.00 -8.60
CA ARG A 1082 6.17 -24.35 -8.75
C ARG A 1082 4.65 -24.36 -8.97
N ALA A 1083 3.88 -23.67 -8.12
CA ALA A 1083 2.44 -23.48 -8.31
C ALA A 1083 2.04 -22.90 -9.69
N ALA A 1084 2.91 -22.14 -10.38
CA ALA A 1084 2.61 -21.57 -11.69
C ALA A 1084 2.64 -22.60 -12.84
N VAL A 1085 3.36 -23.72 -12.65
CA VAL A 1085 3.58 -24.77 -13.66
C VAL A 1085 2.92 -26.11 -13.30
N GLU A 1086 2.49 -26.32 -12.07
CA GLU A 1086 1.73 -27.52 -11.68
C GLU A 1086 0.30 -27.51 -12.27
N ILE A 1087 -0.18 -28.70 -12.66
CA ILE A 1087 -1.52 -28.89 -13.24
C ILE A 1087 -2.52 -29.00 -12.09
N GLN A 1088 -3.42 -28.03 -11.98
CA GLN A 1088 -4.46 -28.03 -10.95
C GLN A 1088 -5.51 -29.12 -11.27
N PRO A 1089 -5.85 -30.02 -10.31
CA PRO A 1089 -6.69 -31.19 -10.58
C PRO A 1089 -8.05 -30.86 -11.21
N ASP A 1090 -8.73 -29.83 -10.72
CA ASP A 1090 -10.09 -29.47 -11.14
C ASP A 1090 -10.13 -28.74 -12.49
N LEU A 1091 -9.03 -28.08 -12.86
CA LEU A 1091 -8.92 -27.25 -14.07
C LEU A 1091 -8.09 -27.89 -15.19
N GLN A 1092 -7.47 -29.06 -14.94
CA GLN A 1092 -6.67 -29.84 -15.90
C GLN A 1092 -5.62 -28.99 -16.66
N SER A 1093 -5.13 -27.93 -16.02
CA SER A 1093 -4.22 -26.93 -16.58
C SER A 1093 -3.43 -26.24 -15.46
N SER A 1094 -2.26 -25.72 -15.80
CA SER A 1094 -1.45 -24.86 -14.94
C SER A 1094 -1.79 -23.38 -15.13
N LEU A 1095 -1.45 -22.54 -14.15
CA LEU A 1095 -1.66 -21.09 -14.22
C LEU A 1095 -0.99 -20.48 -15.46
N ILE A 1096 0.24 -20.89 -15.78
CA ILE A 1096 0.96 -20.36 -16.95
C ILE A 1096 0.28 -20.74 -18.27
N GLN A 1097 -0.28 -21.95 -18.39
CA GLN A 1097 -1.03 -22.36 -19.58
C GLN A 1097 -2.30 -21.51 -19.76
N ARG A 1098 -3.02 -21.21 -18.68
CA ARG A 1098 -4.22 -20.37 -18.74
C ARG A 1098 -3.89 -18.92 -19.04
N LEU A 1099 -2.82 -18.36 -18.46
CA LEU A 1099 -2.33 -17.01 -18.78
C LEU A 1099 -1.97 -16.89 -20.26
N VAL A 1100 -1.15 -17.79 -20.80
CA VAL A 1100 -0.75 -17.75 -22.22
C VAL A 1100 -1.96 -17.95 -23.15
N GLN A 1101 -2.88 -18.86 -22.80
CA GLN A 1101 -4.12 -19.05 -23.56
C GLN A 1101 -5.03 -17.81 -23.54
N LYS A 1102 -5.01 -17.01 -22.48
CA LYS A 1102 -5.76 -15.74 -22.39
C LYS A 1102 -5.11 -14.62 -23.18
N LEU A 1103 -3.77 -14.54 -23.18
CA LEU A 1103 -3.02 -13.50 -23.88
C LEU A 1103 -2.97 -13.72 -25.39
N LEU A 1104 -2.78 -14.97 -25.83
CA LEU A 1104 -2.47 -15.32 -27.23
C LEU A 1104 -3.52 -16.25 -27.89
N GLY A 1105 -4.52 -16.71 -27.14
CA GLY A 1105 -5.61 -17.54 -27.65
C GLY A 1105 -5.31 -19.05 -27.71
N LYS A 1106 -6.23 -19.80 -28.32
CA LYS A 1106 -6.23 -21.28 -28.34
C LYS A 1106 -5.33 -21.94 -29.39
N ALA A 1107 -4.71 -21.16 -30.27
CA ALA A 1107 -4.05 -21.67 -31.48
C ALA A 1107 -2.50 -21.60 -31.43
N VAL A 1108 -1.92 -21.03 -30.38
CA VAL A 1108 -0.46 -20.92 -30.24
C VAL A 1108 0.17 -22.26 -29.90
N ASP A 1109 1.27 -22.59 -30.57
CA ASP A 1109 2.07 -23.75 -30.20
C ASP A 1109 2.83 -23.49 -28.89
N LEU A 1110 2.37 -24.14 -27.82
CA LEU A 1110 2.95 -24.04 -26.49
C LEU A 1110 4.27 -24.83 -26.33
N THR A 1111 4.84 -25.41 -27.40
CA THR A 1111 6.10 -26.19 -27.35
C THR A 1111 7.24 -25.50 -26.59
N VAL A 1112 7.39 -24.18 -26.72
CA VAL A 1112 8.41 -23.40 -25.99
C VAL A 1112 8.27 -23.57 -24.47
N PHE A 1113 7.04 -23.52 -23.95
CA PHE A 1113 6.75 -23.68 -22.52
C PHE A 1113 6.65 -25.14 -22.05
N GLN A 1114 6.32 -26.05 -22.97
CA GLN A 1114 6.39 -27.51 -22.74
C GLN A 1114 7.84 -28.01 -22.63
N GLN A 1115 8.79 -27.35 -23.32
CA GLN A 1115 10.22 -27.62 -23.17
C GLN A 1115 10.83 -26.83 -21.99
N PRO A 1116 11.94 -27.30 -21.40
CA PRO A 1116 12.78 -26.49 -20.52
C PRO A 1116 13.28 -25.22 -21.23
N ASN A 1117 13.18 -24.07 -20.56
CA ASN A 1117 13.55 -22.75 -21.10
C ASN A 1117 13.91 -21.76 -19.97
N ASP A 1118 14.55 -20.64 -20.31
CA ASP A 1118 14.86 -19.54 -19.37
C ASP A 1118 13.81 -18.41 -19.39
N MET A 1119 12.56 -18.68 -19.74
CA MET A 1119 11.50 -17.74 -20.15
C MET A 1119 11.65 -17.10 -21.53
N ALA A 1120 12.82 -17.04 -22.15
CA ALA A 1120 12.98 -16.54 -23.52
C ALA A 1120 13.45 -17.64 -24.48
N VAL A 1121 14.50 -18.36 -24.11
CA VAL A 1121 15.19 -19.30 -24.99
C VAL A 1121 15.06 -20.72 -24.43
N THR A 1122 14.76 -21.69 -25.30
CA THR A 1122 14.74 -23.11 -24.90
C THR A 1122 16.14 -23.59 -24.54
N LEU A 1123 16.27 -24.48 -23.54
CA LEU A 1123 17.56 -25.09 -23.20
C LEU A 1123 18.21 -25.78 -24.39
N ALA A 1124 17.40 -26.30 -25.33
CA ALA A 1124 17.87 -26.86 -26.58
C ALA A 1124 18.63 -25.82 -27.42
N SER A 1125 18.06 -24.63 -27.62
CA SER A 1125 18.74 -23.55 -28.35
C SER A 1125 19.93 -22.97 -27.58
N ILE A 1126 19.81 -22.73 -26.26
CA ILE A 1126 20.93 -22.22 -25.44
C ILE A 1126 22.16 -23.14 -25.57
N LYS A 1127 21.94 -24.45 -25.48
CA LYS A 1127 22.99 -25.49 -25.51
C LYS A 1127 23.40 -25.92 -26.93
N SER A 1128 22.82 -25.34 -27.99
CA SER A 1128 23.05 -25.77 -29.38
C SER A 1128 24.39 -25.27 -29.95
N LEU A 1129 25.48 -25.95 -29.59
CA LEU A 1129 26.78 -25.81 -30.25
C LEU A 1129 27.31 -27.15 -30.75
N SER A 1130 28.13 -27.12 -31.81
CA SER A 1130 28.79 -28.32 -32.31
C SER A 1130 29.74 -28.90 -31.24
N ASN A 1131 29.50 -30.16 -30.88
CA ASN A 1131 30.35 -30.93 -29.98
C ASN A 1131 31.72 -31.30 -30.59
N GLN A 1132 31.98 -30.93 -31.85
CA GLN A 1132 33.22 -31.23 -32.56
C GLN A 1132 34.32 -30.16 -32.36
N ARG A 1133 34.00 -29.02 -31.74
CA ARG A 1133 34.97 -27.92 -31.47
C ARG A 1133 36.08 -28.33 -30.49
N GLN A 1134 37.24 -27.71 -30.64
CA GLN A 1134 38.51 -27.99 -29.96
C GLN A 1134 39.06 -26.69 -29.35
N PRO A 1135 38.84 -26.42 -28.04
CA PRO A 1135 38.25 -27.31 -27.04
C PRO A 1135 36.72 -27.37 -27.09
N ARG A 1136 36.17 -28.49 -26.60
CA ARG A 1136 34.71 -28.72 -26.56
C ARG A 1136 34.01 -27.72 -25.64
N PRO A 1137 32.89 -27.09 -26.05
CA PRO A 1137 32.15 -26.15 -25.21
C PRO A 1137 31.69 -26.78 -23.87
N LYS A 1138 31.93 -26.07 -22.77
CA LYS A 1138 31.54 -26.49 -21.41
C LYS A 1138 30.13 -26.01 -21.10
N ILE A 1139 29.13 -26.88 -21.23
CA ILE A 1139 27.80 -26.62 -20.65
C ILE A 1139 27.92 -26.83 -19.13
N LEU A 1140 27.51 -25.84 -18.32
CA LEU A 1140 27.41 -26.03 -16.87
C LEU A 1140 26.19 -26.88 -16.53
N LEU A 1141 26.34 -27.73 -15.50
CA LEU A 1141 25.26 -28.56 -14.94
C LEU A 1141 25.38 -28.59 -13.41
N PRO A 1142 24.25 -28.67 -12.66
CA PRO A 1142 22.88 -28.54 -13.15
C PRO A 1142 22.63 -27.14 -13.75
N ASP A 1143 21.56 -27.04 -14.54
CA ASP A 1143 21.11 -25.76 -15.10
C ASP A 1143 20.72 -24.78 -13.97
N ALA A 1144 20.91 -23.49 -14.19
CA ALA A 1144 20.66 -22.48 -13.17
C ALA A 1144 19.14 -22.24 -13.02
N ALA A 1145 18.60 -22.31 -11.80
CA ALA A 1145 17.21 -21.95 -11.54
C ALA A 1145 17.06 -20.42 -11.48
N CYS A 1146 17.09 -19.80 -12.67
CA CYS A 1146 16.84 -18.38 -12.93
C CYS A 1146 16.25 -18.22 -14.34
N ASP A 1147 15.75 -17.03 -14.64
CA ASP A 1147 15.27 -16.65 -15.98
C ASP A 1147 16.29 -15.77 -16.73
N HIS A 1148 15.92 -15.48 -17.97
CA HIS A 1148 16.65 -14.63 -18.90
C HIS A 1148 17.00 -13.25 -18.34
N PHE A 1149 16.21 -12.72 -17.40
CA PHE A 1149 16.37 -11.38 -16.85
C PHE A 1149 17.23 -11.37 -15.58
N THR A 1150 17.45 -12.53 -14.94
CA THR A 1150 17.92 -12.62 -13.55
C THR A 1150 19.28 -13.32 -13.38
N TYR A 1151 19.94 -13.72 -14.46
CA TYR A 1151 21.29 -14.31 -14.44
C TYR A 1151 22.33 -13.53 -13.61
N PHE A 1152 22.25 -12.19 -13.59
CA PHE A 1152 23.23 -11.30 -12.94
C PHE A 1152 22.74 -10.69 -11.61
N THR A 1153 21.53 -11.05 -11.16
CA THR A 1153 20.88 -10.45 -9.99
C THR A 1153 20.31 -11.47 -9.01
N HIS A 1154 20.04 -12.70 -9.46
CA HIS A 1154 19.59 -13.79 -8.60
C HIS A 1154 20.77 -14.69 -8.18
N GLN A 1155 20.79 -15.09 -6.89
CA GLN A 1155 21.92 -15.81 -6.28
C GLN A 1155 22.29 -17.11 -7.01
N LEU A 1156 21.32 -17.80 -7.62
CA LEU A 1156 21.59 -19.03 -8.39
C LEU A 1156 22.21 -18.75 -9.76
N GLY A 1157 21.91 -17.59 -10.37
CA GLY A 1157 22.59 -17.09 -11.57
C GLY A 1157 24.04 -16.67 -11.27
N LEU A 1158 24.24 -15.88 -10.22
CA LEU A 1158 25.56 -15.50 -9.70
C LEU A 1158 26.42 -16.73 -9.35
N THR A 1159 25.84 -17.73 -8.69
CA THR A 1159 26.51 -19.01 -8.37
C THR A 1159 26.92 -19.79 -9.63
N ALA A 1160 26.12 -19.72 -10.71
CA ALA A 1160 26.47 -20.34 -11.98
C ALA A 1160 27.59 -19.55 -12.70
N LEU A 1161 27.56 -18.22 -12.65
CA LEU A 1161 28.62 -17.34 -13.18
C LEU A 1161 29.96 -17.58 -12.46
N ALA A 1162 29.93 -17.71 -11.13
CA ALA A 1162 31.10 -18.10 -10.34
C ALA A 1162 31.69 -19.45 -10.83
N LYS A 1163 30.85 -20.46 -11.05
CA LYS A 1163 31.26 -21.80 -11.56
C LYS A 1163 31.72 -21.80 -13.04
N ALA A 1164 31.37 -20.76 -13.81
CA ALA A 1164 31.93 -20.54 -15.14
C ALA A 1164 33.35 -19.96 -15.07
N ILE A 1165 33.59 -19.07 -14.11
CA ILE A 1165 34.82 -18.28 -14.00
C ILE A 1165 35.90 -18.95 -13.13
N GLN A 1166 35.52 -19.72 -12.10
CA GLN A 1166 36.43 -20.45 -11.21
C GLN A 1166 37.57 -21.22 -11.94
N PRO A 1167 37.32 -21.97 -13.04
CA PRO A 1167 38.39 -22.70 -13.75
C PRO A 1167 39.38 -21.79 -14.50
N LEU A 1168 39.00 -20.52 -14.73
CA LEU A 1168 39.85 -19.50 -15.34
C LEU A 1168 40.83 -18.92 -14.31
N VAL A 1169 40.53 -18.99 -13.02
CA VAL A 1169 41.37 -18.47 -11.93
C VAL A 1169 42.32 -19.55 -11.39
N ASN A 1170 41.82 -20.78 -11.24
CA ASN A 1170 42.59 -21.94 -10.84
C ASN A 1170 42.70 -22.94 -12.01
N PRO A 1171 43.60 -22.74 -13.00
CA PRO A 1171 43.80 -23.71 -14.07
C PRO A 1171 44.28 -25.05 -13.46
N PRO A 1172 43.69 -26.20 -13.83
CA PRO A 1172 44.04 -27.48 -13.22
C PRO A 1172 45.51 -27.84 -13.48
N LEU A 1173 46.17 -28.39 -12.46
CA LEU A 1173 47.55 -28.86 -12.54
C LEU A 1173 47.72 -29.80 -13.74
N LYS A 1174 48.55 -29.39 -14.70
CA LYS A 1174 48.94 -30.24 -15.84
C LYS A 1174 49.71 -31.45 -15.31
N LEU A 1175 49.03 -32.60 -15.24
CA LEU A 1175 49.68 -33.90 -15.13
C LEU A 1175 50.64 -34.06 -16.30
N THR A 1176 51.94 -33.96 -16.02
CA THR A 1176 53.01 -34.17 -16.99
C THR A 1176 52.97 -35.62 -17.48
N GLN A 1177 52.96 -35.80 -18.81
CA GLN A 1177 53.05 -37.11 -19.44
C GLN A 1177 54.46 -37.69 -19.26
N GLU A 1178 54.69 -38.40 -18.16
CA GLU A 1178 55.76 -39.40 -18.12
C GLU A 1178 55.31 -40.67 -18.87
N ALA A 1179 56.24 -41.30 -19.58
CA ALA A 1179 55.91 -42.25 -20.63
C ALA A 1179 55.54 -43.65 -20.11
N LEU A 1180 54.33 -44.12 -20.46
CA LEU A 1180 53.97 -45.53 -20.34
C LEU A 1180 54.61 -46.34 -21.49
N PRO A 1181 55.35 -47.43 -21.21
CA PRO A 1181 55.88 -48.32 -22.24
C PRO A 1181 54.77 -49.17 -22.88
N SER A 1182 54.97 -49.58 -24.14
CA SER A 1182 53.95 -50.21 -25.00
C SER A 1182 53.65 -51.69 -24.65
N PRO A 1183 52.40 -52.17 -24.75
CA PRO A 1183 52.03 -53.52 -24.31
C PRO A 1183 51.80 -54.54 -25.45
N TRP A 1184 52.81 -55.34 -25.82
CA TRP A 1184 52.59 -56.71 -26.38
C TRP A 1184 53.86 -57.58 -26.45
N ALA A 1185 53.94 -58.67 -25.65
CA ALA A 1185 54.56 -59.98 -26.00
C ALA A 1185 54.60 -61.00 -24.82
N ILE A 1186 53.53 -61.80 -24.68
CA ILE A 1186 53.51 -63.26 -24.41
C ILE A 1186 54.70 -63.89 -23.62
N ASN A 1187 54.47 -64.31 -22.36
CA ASN A 1187 54.53 -65.72 -21.90
C ASN A 1187 54.19 -65.93 -20.40
N SER A 1188 53.74 -67.13 -20.04
CA SER A 1188 53.30 -67.57 -18.68
C SER A 1188 54.47 -68.07 -17.80
N PRO A 1189 54.35 -68.20 -16.45
CA PRO A 1189 53.53 -69.25 -15.79
C PRO A 1189 52.91 -68.90 -14.39
N GLN A 1190 52.23 -69.88 -13.76
CA GLN A 1190 51.89 -69.97 -12.32
C GLN A 1190 52.94 -70.85 -11.57
N PRO A 1191 52.87 -71.18 -10.24
CA PRO A 1191 52.07 -70.69 -9.08
C PRO A 1191 53.07 -70.10 -8.00
N PRO A 1192 52.99 -70.23 -6.63
CA PRO A 1192 51.94 -70.71 -5.70
C PRO A 1192 51.70 -69.89 -4.39
N GLU A 1193 50.82 -70.46 -3.56
CA GLU A 1193 50.49 -70.36 -2.12
C GLU A 1193 51.49 -69.78 -1.09
N ALA A 1194 50.94 -69.12 -0.03
CA ALA A 1194 51.28 -69.39 1.38
C ALA A 1194 50.20 -68.89 2.38
N ILE A 1195 49.74 -69.76 3.29
CA ILE A 1195 48.89 -69.50 4.47
C ILE A 1195 49.52 -70.31 5.62
N PRO A 1196 49.78 -69.76 6.84
CA PRO A 1196 48.92 -70.14 7.98
C PRO A 1196 48.87 -69.22 9.24
N TYR A 1197 47.65 -69.11 9.80
CA TYR A 1197 47.29 -69.22 11.24
C TYR A 1197 47.75 -68.13 12.27
N SER A 1198 47.20 -68.06 13.50
CA SER A 1198 45.81 -68.17 14.02
C SER A 1198 45.76 -67.96 15.54
N GLN A 1199 44.64 -67.47 16.11
CA GLN A 1199 44.22 -67.63 17.54
C GLN A 1199 45.10 -66.92 18.62
N ARG A 1200 44.66 -66.61 19.86
CA ARG A 1200 43.33 -66.42 20.52
C ARG A 1200 43.54 -65.79 21.92
N THR A 1201 42.81 -64.70 22.26
CA THR A 1201 42.16 -64.35 23.57
C THR A 1201 42.94 -64.59 24.92
N PRO A 1202 42.38 -64.51 26.15
CA PRO A 1202 41.07 -64.01 26.67
C PRO A 1202 41.13 -62.99 27.85
N LEU A 1203 39.94 -62.44 28.21
CA LEU A 1203 39.53 -61.91 29.55
C LEU A 1203 40.26 -60.64 30.07
N ASP A 1204 39.70 -59.82 30.98
CA ASP A 1204 38.57 -60.05 31.90
C ASP A 1204 37.51 -58.90 31.96
N THR A 1205 36.45 -59.26 32.68
CA THR A 1205 35.16 -58.67 33.09
C THR A 1205 35.22 -57.35 33.93
N THR A 1206 34.15 -56.66 34.37
CA THR A 1206 32.78 -57.05 34.83
C THR A 1206 31.66 -55.98 34.70
N ASN A 1207 30.42 -56.44 34.43
CA ASN A 1207 29.09 -55.99 34.93
C ASN A 1207 28.58 -54.52 34.66
N GLN A 1208 27.27 -54.21 34.65
CA GLN A 1208 26.05 -54.96 35.04
C GLN A 1208 24.81 -54.70 34.14
N GLU A 1209 23.70 -55.39 34.42
CA GLU A 1209 22.48 -55.69 33.62
C GLU A 1209 21.44 -54.54 33.48
N GLY A 1210 20.44 -54.60 32.57
CA GLY A 1210 20.19 -55.55 31.46
C GLY A 1210 18.72 -55.65 30.94
N GLN A 1211 18.49 -56.57 29.98
CA GLN A 1211 17.20 -57.12 29.46
C GLN A 1211 16.26 -56.18 28.64
N ASN A 1212 15.70 -56.50 27.45
CA ASN A 1212 15.75 -57.59 26.43
C ASN A 1212 15.34 -56.98 25.04
N ALA A 1213 15.60 -57.45 23.81
CA ALA A 1213 15.97 -58.75 23.16
C ALA A 1213 14.78 -59.66 22.72
N PRO A 1214 14.82 -60.44 21.59
CA PRO A 1214 15.62 -60.29 20.34
C PRO A 1214 15.01 -60.80 18.97
N GLY A 1215 15.60 -60.38 17.83
CA GLY A 1215 15.75 -61.18 16.57
C GLY A 1215 14.62 -61.18 15.50
N VAL A 1216 14.75 -61.63 14.22
CA VAL A 1216 15.90 -62.11 13.36
C VAL A 1216 15.58 -61.86 11.84
N ASN A 1217 16.60 -61.83 10.97
CA ASN A 1217 16.58 -61.77 9.48
C ASN A 1217 15.58 -62.72 8.74
N GLY A 1218 15.19 -62.41 7.49
CA GLY A 1218 14.60 -63.41 6.57
C GLY A 1218 14.27 -62.95 5.14
N ALA A 1219 15.00 -63.44 4.14
CA ALA A 1219 14.92 -63.05 2.73
C ALA A 1219 13.87 -63.79 1.85
N VAL A 1220 13.38 -63.11 0.79
CA VAL A 1220 13.25 -63.61 -0.60
C VAL A 1220 12.11 -64.62 -0.99
N ILE A 1221 11.55 -64.41 -2.21
CA ILE A 1221 10.84 -65.36 -3.12
C ILE A 1221 9.28 -65.57 -3.02
N LYS A 1222 8.60 -65.03 -4.05
CA LYS A 1222 7.57 -65.65 -4.94
C LYS A 1222 6.17 -66.14 -4.45
N VAL A 1223 5.18 -65.67 -5.25
CA VAL A 1223 4.19 -66.47 -6.03
C VAL A 1223 2.93 -67.03 -5.34
N ILE A 1224 1.79 -66.49 -5.83
CA ILE A 1224 0.47 -67.09 -6.09
C ILE A 1224 -0.31 -67.68 -4.90
N ALA A 1225 -1.57 -67.24 -4.85
CA ALA A 1225 -2.67 -67.71 -4.03
C ALA A 1225 -2.75 -69.23 -3.82
N LEU A 1226 -3.20 -69.62 -2.62
CA LEU A 1226 -4.40 -70.46 -2.49
C LEU A 1226 -4.98 -70.42 -1.07
N LEU A 1227 -6.19 -69.86 -0.93
CA LEU A 1227 -7.24 -70.28 0.00
C LEU A 1227 -8.57 -69.72 -0.55
N ILE A 1228 -9.35 -70.40 -1.41
CA ILE A 1228 -10.10 -71.66 -1.17
C ILE A 1228 -10.94 -71.53 0.11
N ILE A 1229 -12.25 -71.75 0.16
CA ILE A 1229 -13.37 -72.00 -0.77
C ILE A 1229 -14.61 -72.08 0.15
N ILE A 1230 -15.79 -71.68 -0.33
CA ILE A 1230 -17.18 -72.10 0.02
C ILE A 1230 -18.07 -70.95 -0.54
N VAL A 1231 -18.76 -71.02 -1.68
CA VAL A 1231 -19.54 -72.06 -2.39
C VAL A 1231 -20.95 -72.28 -1.84
N ALA A 1232 -21.91 -71.48 -2.35
CA ALA A 1232 -23.34 -71.75 -2.66
C ALA A 1232 -24.08 -70.40 -2.80
N GLY A 1233 -25.01 -70.12 -3.72
CA GLY A 1233 -25.55 -70.78 -4.92
C GLY A 1233 -26.10 -69.68 -5.89
N LEU A 1234 -26.34 -69.89 -7.19
CA LEU A 1234 -27.51 -70.58 -7.78
C LEU A 1234 -28.89 -69.98 -7.33
N ILE A 1235 -29.87 -69.61 -8.18
CA ILE A 1235 -29.95 -69.47 -9.66
C ILE A 1235 -31.30 -68.80 -10.11
N ILE A 1236 -31.41 -68.23 -11.34
CA ILE A 1236 -32.62 -68.01 -12.20
C ILE A 1236 -33.81 -67.07 -11.76
N TRP A 1237 -33.89 -65.89 -12.42
CA TRP A 1237 -34.95 -65.43 -13.38
C TRP A 1237 -36.46 -65.22 -13.03
N ARG A 1238 -36.94 -64.00 -13.39
CA ARG A 1238 -38.25 -63.66 -14.06
C ARG A 1238 -39.58 -63.54 -13.26
N ARG A 1239 -40.14 -62.30 -13.21
CA ARG A 1239 -41.36 -61.86 -13.96
C ARG A 1239 -41.84 -60.44 -13.57
N SER A 1240 -42.48 -59.76 -14.53
CA SER A 1240 -43.32 -58.56 -14.31
C SER A 1240 -44.74 -58.96 -13.85
N PRO A 1241 -45.58 -58.02 -13.33
CA PRO A 1241 -46.44 -57.24 -14.24
C PRO A 1241 -46.69 -55.76 -13.85
N GLN A 1242 -47.30 -55.02 -14.78
CA GLN A 1242 -47.97 -53.71 -14.61
C GLN A 1242 -49.47 -53.96 -14.29
N PRO A 1243 -50.22 -53.04 -13.61
CA PRO A 1243 -50.67 -51.81 -14.27
C PRO A 1243 -50.80 -50.51 -13.43
N GLN A 1244 -50.87 -49.41 -14.18
CA GLN A 1244 -51.47 -48.08 -13.94
C GLN A 1244 -52.98 -48.11 -13.51
N PRO A 1245 -53.75 -46.97 -13.36
CA PRO A 1245 -53.47 -45.54 -13.67
C PRO A 1245 -54.01 -44.47 -12.65
N GLN A 1246 -53.98 -43.18 -13.07
CA GLN A 1246 -54.91 -42.05 -12.75
C GLN A 1246 -54.57 -41.06 -11.59
N ASN A 1247 -54.95 -39.77 -11.65
CA ASN A 1247 -55.00 -38.77 -12.75
C ASN A 1247 -55.08 -37.30 -12.14
N PRO A 1248 -55.39 -36.17 -12.85
CA PRO A 1248 -54.72 -34.89 -12.52
C PRO A 1248 -55.66 -33.71 -12.21
N ASN A 1249 -55.06 -32.54 -11.96
CA ASN A 1249 -55.61 -31.18 -12.09
C ASN A 1249 -54.40 -30.20 -12.06
N LYS A 1250 -54.22 -29.11 -12.84
CA LYS A 1250 -55.11 -28.11 -13.47
C LYS A 1250 -55.98 -27.35 -12.45
N THR A 1251 -56.03 -26.01 -12.43
CA THR A 1251 -55.71 -25.04 -13.50
C THR A 1251 -55.24 -23.69 -12.91
N SER A 1252 -54.68 -22.85 -13.79
CA SER A 1252 -54.38 -21.42 -13.64
C SER A 1252 -55.35 -20.57 -12.80
N HIS A 1253 -54.81 -19.56 -12.12
CA HIS A 1253 -55.34 -18.19 -12.12
C HIS A 1253 -54.18 -17.18 -12.23
N ALA A 1254 -54.48 -16.00 -12.76
CA ALA A 1254 -53.61 -14.81 -12.84
C ALA A 1254 -54.51 -13.56 -12.57
N ILE A 1255 -54.02 -12.33 -12.83
CA ILE A 1255 -54.74 -11.04 -12.69
C ILE A 1255 -54.87 -10.60 -11.21
N HIS A 1256 -54.52 -9.38 -10.77
CA HIS A 1256 -53.65 -8.30 -11.29
C HIS A 1256 -53.48 -7.23 -10.18
N LEU A 1257 -52.47 -6.34 -10.30
CA LEU A 1257 -52.40 -4.98 -9.68
C LEU A 1257 -52.53 -4.92 -8.14
N MET A 1258 -51.52 -4.46 -7.40
CA MET A 1258 -50.70 -3.27 -7.64
C MET A 1258 -49.20 -3.54 -7.68
#